data_AF-Q2RQR2-F1
#
_entry.id   AF-Q2RQR2-F1
#
_cell.length_a   1.000
_cell.length_b   1.000
_cell.length_c   1.000
_cell.angle_alpha   90.00
_cell.angle_beta   90.00
_cell.angle_gamma   90.00
#
_symmetry.space_group_name_H-M   'P 1'
#
loop_
_entity.id
_entity.type
_entity.pdbx_description
1 polymer ?
#
loop_
_entity_poly.entity_id
_entity_poly.type
_entity_poly.pdbx_seq_one_letter_code
_entity_poly.pdbx_strand_id
1 'polypeptide(L)'
;MTTDQPGFRRAWRRRLREGDAADPPLVIFVVTSTRSDRLAGDWFTALELGRALEKRFCWRWRCIARDSAPTQLAEADIVVHMLHDVDIRTFRPPKPGALVVGWMRNWFNLWPSVSWIDDFDLLLASSERARAFVSAATALPCGLLRIATDPERFAQGHPDPALASEVLFTGSYWGTQRGLAQSARPADWPGRFAIYGKNWEEVAGMGAHGRGPLPYERLPDAYASTTLVLDDANAVTAPWGSVNSRVFDALAAGRLVLSNGALGAQEIFGDALPCFSGAEELTALVRSYLTDEAARQAKVATLRAMVLAGHTYAHRAEEFRAQIAALVGGLRLSIKTDREPGHPDRPESDAALQNDGQIRALSRALKTRGHMVRVDALAQWTRAAGRLDDAALIVRGEARFPYDLGIPLLIWACSHPTRVSPDEAAPALAVFEPGWADQDPSLPGALSVPLLAPVPLPPLPRPATPPSVPSVVYVGSAPRDPALRAASIVALALEAKLPFGVYGQGWHDIVPPTQLFDGVLSDDMVRLLFGYARVVLIDPLEDAALRCLPPPRFLDAIQAGAVPVCRAETARNCPGDWLRAMEIAESADELHRLVRRLATNPGYHAQRLAVLSDLLDPTPADAFAARIEDSVRRAWTTLADTEPPAPPVCPLCGGIAFGSGPGGLAPLPPRDQPVRCLSCGALERHRGLRQMWTILAEAGLCAGRALQFSPEASVKPQWFTTFEVSVFGGDNHLDLQAIDRPNGAYEWVLCNHVIEHVADDGLALAELLRILAPGGVIELTVPDPFSQRLTEDWGFPREDLHGHYRLYGRDLLERLFRRTGPLPVFPATARDPLTGREDLVLFLAREPQALAPLAALLPRSELALTGL
;
A
#
# COMPACT_ATOMS: atom_id res chain seq x y z
N MET A 1 14.94 -16.84 9.43
CA MET A 1 15.84 -15.99 8.61
C MET A 1 15.43 -14.55 8.86
N THR A 2 16.31 -13.76 9.47
CA THR A 2 16.05 -12.39 9.93
C THR A 2 15.98 -11.43 8.73
N THR A 3 14.98 -10.54 8.74
CA THR A 3 14.56 -9.64 7.64
C THR A 3 15.46 -8.41 7.42
N ASP A 4 16.62 -8.34 8.08
CA ASP A 4 17.44 -7.12 8.21
C ASP A 4 18.77 -7.16 7.45
N GLN A 5 18.82 -7.74 6.25
CA GLN A 5 20.01 -7.59 5.40
C GLN A 5 19.67 -7.24 3.94
N PRO A 6 20.51 -6.42 3.26
CA PRO A 6 20.52 -6.29 1.81
C PRO A 6 20.50 -7.65 1.08
N GLY A 7 21.04 -8.70 1.73
CA GLY A 7 20.98 -10.09 1.28
C GLY A 7 19.56 -10.69 1.23
N PHE A 8 18.65 -10.36 2.15
CA PHE A 8 17.28 -10.85 2.13
C PHE A 8 16.50 -10.29 0.95
N ARG A 9 16.66 -9.00 0.63
CA ARG A 9 15.99 -8.36 -0.51
C ARG A 9 16.46 -8.94 -1.84
N ARG A 10 17.79 -9.14 -1.97
CA ARG A 10 18.37 -9.83 -3.13
C ARG A 10 17.87 -11.26 -3.21
N ALA A 11 17.84 -12.00 -2.10
CA ALA A 11 17.33 -13.37 -2.07
C ALA A 11 15.84 -13.45 -2.42
N TRP A 12 15.00 -12.54 -1.92
CA TRP A 12 13.58 -12.46 -2.26
C TRP A 12 13.34 -12.14 -3.73
N ARG A 13 14.02 -11.10 -4.28
CA ARG A 13 13.96 -10.78 -5.71
C ARG A 13 14.44 -11.95 -6.56
N ARG A 14 15.56 -12.56 -6.17
CA ARG A 14 16.13 -13.73 -6.83
C ARG A 14 15.14 -14.89 -6.82
N ARG A 15 14.53 -15.20 -5.68
CA ARG A 15 13.50 -16.25 -5.55
C ARG A 15 12.34 -16.04 -6.52
N LEU A 16 11.83 -14.81 -6.65
CA LEU A 16 10.71 -14.53 -7.56
C LEU A 16 11.12 -14.47 -9.04
N ARG A 17 12.35 -14.06 -9.36
CA ARG A 17 12.86 -13.99 -10.75
C ARG A 17 13.36 -15.33 -11.27
N GLU A 18 14.24 -15.97 -10.51
CA GLU A 18 15.01 -17.15 -10.91
C GLU A 18 14.36 -18.45 -10.43
N GLY A 19 13.48 -18.38 -9.42
CA GLY A 19 12.98 -19.54 -8.70
C GLY A 19 13.96 -19.99 -7.62
N ASP A 20 13.44 -20.57 -6.54
CA ASP A 20 14.21 -21.25 -5.51
C ASP A 20 13.57 -22.61 -5.23
N ALA A 21 14.28 -23.69 -5.53
CA ALA A 21 13.77 -25.05 -5.31
C ALA A 21 13.63 -25.40 -3.82
N ALA A 22 14.36 -24.73 -2.93
CA ALA A 22 14.28 -24.94 -1.48
C ALA A 22 13.10 -24.20 -0.84
N ASP A 23 12.64 -23.09 -1.43
CA ASP A 23 11.47 -22.33 -0.98
C ASP A 23 10.69 -21.73 -2.17
N PRO A 24 9.89 -22.55 -2.88
CA PRO A 24 9.17 -22.09 -4.07
C PRO A 24 8.10 -21.04 -3.71
N PRO A 25 7.89 -20.00 -4.57
CA PRO A 25 6.81 -19.03 -4.40
C PRO A 25 5.43 -19.70 -4.32
N LEU A 26 4.53 -19.16 -3.49
CA LEU A 26 3.13 -19.54 -3.41
C LEU A 26 2.24 -18.53 -4.16
N VAL A 27 1.56 -19.01 -5.20
CA VAL A 27 0.55 -18.26 -5.95
C VAL A 27 -0.85 -18.62 -5.45
N ILE A 28 -1.63 -17.63 -5.03
CA ILE A 28 -3.03 -17.84 -4.64
C ILE A 28 -3.96 -17.15 -5.64
N PHE A 29 -4.81 -17.94 -6.30
CA PHE A 29 -5.82 -17.44 -7.23
C PHE A 29 -7.14 -17.15 -6.50
N VAL A 30 -7.68 -15.96 -6.67
CA VAL A 30 -9.04 -15.60 -6.20
C VAL A 30 -10.02 -15.79 -7.34
N VAL A 31 -10.91 -16.77 -7.19
CA VAL A 31 -11.84 -17.23 -8.24
C VAL A 31 -13.27 -17.28 -7.72
N THR A 32 -14.23 -17.43 -8.64
CA THR A 32 -15.66 -17.50 -8.35
C THR A 32 -15.99 -18.65 -7.39
N SER A 33 -15.39 -19.82 -7.58
CA SER A 33 -15.62 -21.02 -6.78
C SER A 33 -14.46 -22.00 -6.94
N THR A 34 -14.10 -22.73 -5.88
CA THR A 34 -13.13 -23.84 -5.92
C THR A 34 -13.78 -25.21 -6.11
N ARG A 35 -15.12 -25.27 -6.10
CA ARG A 35 -15.87 -26.50 -6.29
C ARG A 35 -16.00 -26.85 -7.78
N SER A 36 -15.62 -28.07 -8.15
CA SER A 36 -15.67 -28.57 -9.52
C SER A 36 -17.10 -28.66 -10.10
N ASP A 37 -18.11 -28.85 -9.25
CA ASP A 37 -19.53 -28.93 -9.62
C ASP A 37 -20.16 -27.58 -10.04
N ARG A 38 -19.48 -26.46 -9.73
CA ARG A 38 -20.00 -25.12 -10.02
C ARG A 38 -19.68 -24.61 -11.42
N LEU A 39 -18.89 -25.34 -12.22
CA LEU A 39 -18.52 -25.00 -13.62
C LEU A 39 -17.98 -23.55 -13.77
N ALA A 40 -17.17 -23.11 -12.81
CA ALA A 40 -16.59 -21.78 -12.79
C ALA A 40 -15.41 -21.69 -13.79
N GLY A 41 -15.59 -20.95 -14.88
CA GLY A 41 -14.61 -20.89 -15.97
C GLY A 41 -13.25 -20.32 -15.57
N ASP A 42 -13.23 -19.40 -14.63
CA ASP A 42 -12.02 -18.82 -14.02
C ASP A 42 -11.24 -19.83 -13.18
N TRP A 43 -11.93 -20.72 -12.46
CA TRP A 43 -11.28 -21.79 -11.71
C TRP A 43 -10.50 -22.75 -12.61
N PHE A 44 -11.05 -23.15 -13.75
CA PHE A 44 -10.33 -24.01 -14.70
C PHE A 44 -9.10 -23.32 -15.30
N THR A 45 -9.21 -22.03 -15.62
CA THR A 45 -8.06 -21.25 -16.08
C THR A 45 -6.98 -21.13 -15.01
N ALA A 46 -7.36 -20.86 -13.75
CA ALA A 46 -6.43 -20.80 -12.62
C ALA A 46 -5.77 -22.16 -12.35
N LEU A 47 -6.54 -23.25 -12.41
CA LEU A 47 -6.08 -24.63 -12.26
C LEU A 47 -4.97 -24.97 -13.25
N GLU A 48 -5.19 -24.71 -14.54
CA GLU A 48 -4.23 -25.10 -15.58
C GLU A 48 -3.00 -24.19 -15.63
N LEU A 49 -3.15 -22.89 -15.34
CA LEU A 49 -1.98 -22.03 -15.14
C LEU A 49 -1.18 -22.44 -13.90
N GLY A 50 -1.85 -22.73 -12.78
CA GLY A 50 -1.23 -23.20 -11.55
C GLY A 50 -0.41 -24.47 -11.76
N ARG A 51 -1.00 -25.48 -12.42
CA ARG A 51 -0.29 -26.72 -12.80
C ARG A 51 0.90 -26.47 -13.71
N ALA A 52 0.78 -25.55 -14.67
CA ALA A 52 1.89 -25.21 -15.54
C ALA A 52 3.05 -24.53 -14.77
N LEU A 53 2.74 -23.65 -13.81
CA LEU A 53 3.72 -23.02 -12.93
C LEU A 53 4.42 -24.05 -12.03
N GLU A 54 3.66 -24.99 -11.46
CA GLU A 54 4.19 -26.10 -10.67
C GLU A 54 5.10 -27.00 -11.50
N LYS A 55 4.63 -27.47 -12.67
CA LYS A 55 5.38 -28.38 -13.54
C LYS A 55 6.66 -27.75 -14.09
N ARG A 56 6.64 -26.46 -14.43
CA ARG A 56 7.79 -25.79 -15.06
C ARG A 56 8.78 -25.17 -14.09
N PHE A 57 8.29 -24.64 -12.97
CA PHE A 57 9.12 -23.83 -12.06
C PHE A 57 9.08 -24.33 -10.61
N CYS A 58 8.35 -25.41 -10.33
CA CYS A 58 8.11 -25.91 -8.97
C CYS A 58 7.37 -24.90 -8.08
N TRP A 59 6.68 -23.91 -8.65
CA TRP A 59 5.92 -22.93 -7.88
C TRP A 59 4.71 -23.61 -7.22
N ARG A 60 4.47 -23.27 -5.95
CA ARG A 60 3.28 -23.73 -5.24
C ARG A 60 2.10 -22.89 -5.65
N TRP A 61 0.91 -23.48 -5.70
CA TRP A 61 -0.29 -22.75 -6.02
C TRP A 61 -1.52 -23.33 -5.32
N ARG A 62 -2.54 -22.49 -5.11
CA ARG A 62 -3.88 -22.92 -4.74
C ARG A 62 -4.92 -21.87 -5.15
N CYS A 63 -6.18 -22.27 -5.18
CA CYS A 63 -7.31 -21.37 -5.42
C CYS A 63 -8.10 -21.13 -4.13
N ILE A 64 -8.67 -19.93 -4.00
CA ILE A 64 -9.67 -19.58 -2.99
C ILE A 64 -10.92 -19.03 -3.68
N ALA A 65 -12.07 -19.30 -3.09
CA ALA A 65 -13.35 -18.84 -3.60
C ALA A 65 -13.65 -17.41 -3.07
N ARG A 66 -14.51 -16.68 -3.78
CA ARG A 66 -14.95 -15.31 -3.41
C ARG A 66 -15.55 -15.17 -2.00
N ASP A 67 -16.07 -16.27 -1.45
CA ASP A 67 -16.70 -16.37 -0.12
C ASP A 67 -15.75 -16.95 0.95
N SER A 68 -14.45 -17.05 0.64
CA SER A 68 -13.45 -17.58 1.56
C SER A 68 -13.19 -16.65 2.74
N ALA A 69 -12.75 -17.23 3.86
CA ALA A 69 -12.36 -16.46 5.04
C ALA A 69 -11.26 -15.42 4.73
N PRO A 70 -11.30 -14.21 5.31
CA PRO A 70 -10.34 -13.15 5.02
C PRO A 70 -8.87 -13.52 5.21
N THR A 71 -8.56 -14.46 6.12
CA THR A 71 -7.18 -14.87 6.46
C THR A 71 -6.48 -15.69 5.36
N GLN A 72 -7.21 -16.15 4.34
CA GLN A 72 -6.71 -17.10 3.35
C GLN A 72 -5.57 -16.57 2.47
N LEU A 73 -5.37 -15.25 2.37
CA LEU A 73 -4.29 -14.66 1.59
C LEU A 73 -2.99 -14.44 2.38
N ALA A 74 -2.98 -14.68 3.69
CA ALA A 74 -1.88 -14.29 4.58
C ALA A 74 -0.50 -14.85 4.20
N GLU A 75 -0.43 -15.99 3.49
CA GLU A 75 0.82 -16.66 3.12
C GLU A 75 1.25 -16.41 1.65
N ALA A 76 0.40 -15.78 0.83
CA ALA A 76 0.63 -15.64 -0.60
C ALA A 76 1.89 -14.83 -0.91
N ASP A 77 2.74 -15.31 -1.82
CA ASP A 77 3.78 -14.49 -2.47
C ASP A 77 3.17 -13.65 -3.58
N ILE A 78 2.22 -14.24 -4.30
CA ILE A 78 1.54 -13.63 -5.43
C ILE A 78 0.06 -13.95 -5.30
N VAL A 79 -0.78 -12.93 -5.27
CA VAL A 79 -2.23 -13.04 -5.35
C VAL A 79 -2.62 -12.76 -6.80
N VAL A 80 -3.31 -13.70 -7.44
CA VAL A 80 -3.90 -13.52 -8.77
C VAL A 80 -5.40 -13.38 -8.62
N HIS A 81 -5.90 -12.15 -8.63
CA HIS A 81 -7.31 -11.82 -8.48
C HIS A 81 -8.01 -11.84 -9.85
N MET A 82 -9.01 -12.69 -10.02
CA MET A 82 -9.68 -12.89 -11.32
C MET A 82 -11.09 -12.29 -11.40
N LEU A 83 -11.49 -11.53 -10.37
CA LEU A 83 -12.84 -11.02 -10.20
C LEU A 83 -12.86 -9.48 -10.13
N HIS A 84 -13.80 -8.84 -10.80
CA HIS A 84 -13.99 -7.39 -10.71
C HIS A 84 -14.99 -6.99 -9.62
N ASP A 85 -15.83 -7.93 -9.18
CA ASP A 85 -16.95 -7.72 -8.25
C ASP A 85 -16.63 -8.19 -6.83
N VAL A 86 -15.35 -8.41 -6.53
CA VAL A 86 -14.84 -8.75 -5.20
C VAL A 86 -13.78 -7.73 -4.83
N ASP A 87 -14.00 -7.04 -3.71
CA ASP A 87 -13.05 -6.07 -3.17
C ASP A 87 -11.89 -6.79 -2.50
N ILE A 88 -10.69 -6.67 -3.07
CA ILE A 88 -9.47 -7.31 -2.57
C ILE A 88 -9.15 -6.89 -1.13
N ARG A 89 -9.59 -5.69 -0.70
CA ARG A 89 -9.35 -5.15 0.64
C ARG A 89 -10.17 -5.87 1.73
N THR A 90 -11.16 -6.67 1.34
CA THR A 90 -11.96 -7.48 2.28
C THR A 90 -11.19 -8.69 2.81
N PHE A 91 -10.13 -9.11 2.12
CA PHE A 91 -9.20 -10.11 2.62
C PHE A 91 -8.20 -9.45 3.58
N ARG A 92 -7.73 -10.20 4.59
CA ARG A 92 -6.56 -9.77 5.33
C ARG A 92 -5.40 -9.62 4.34
N PRO A 93 -4.61 -8.54 4.45
CA PRO A 93 -3.55 -8.27 3.49
C PRO A 93 -2.61 -9.47 3.44
N PRO A 94 -2.15 -9.85 2.23
CA PRO A 94 -1.22 -10.95 2.07
C PRO A 94 0.10 -10.66 2.79
N LYS A 95 0.97 -11.68 2.84
CA LYS A 95 2.25 -11.57 3.54
C LYS A 95 2.99 -10.27 3.16
N PRO A 96 3.75 -9.70 4.10
CA PRO A 96 4.75 -8.70 3.79
C PRO A 96 5.50 -8.89 2.46
N GLY A 97 5.24 -8.01 1.49
CA GLY A 97 5.93 -8.04 0.20
C GLY A 97 5.21 -8.76 -0.93
N ALA A 98 4.03 -9.34 -0.71
CA ALA A 98 3.28 -10.03 -1.75
C ALA A 98 2.92 -9.11 -2.93
N LEU A 99 2.84 -9.71 -4.12
CA LEU A 99 2.35 -9.08 -5.34
C LEU A 99 0.85 -9.30 -5.49
N VAL A 100 0.12 -8.26 -5.87
CA VAL A 100 -1.32 -8.35 -6.17
C VAL A 100 -1.54 -8.10 -7.65
N VAL A 101 -1.95 -9.14 -8.37
CA VAL A 101 -2.11 -9.14 -9.83
C VAL A 101 -3.59 -9.31 -10.19
N GLY A 102 -4.14 -8.40 -10.97
CA GLY A 102 -5.51 -8.53 -11.51
C GLY A 102 -5.47 -9.22 -12.87
N TRP A 103 -6.03 -10.44 -13.01
CA TRP A 103 -6.11 -11.14 -14.29
C TRP A 103 -7.52 -11.14 -14.87
N MET A 104 -7.71 -10.28 -15.86
CA MET A 104 -9.00 -9.94 -16.45
C MET A 104 -9.27 -10.83 -17.67
N ARG A 105 -10.37 -11.60 -17.60
CA ARG A 105 -10.84 -12.45 -18.71
C ARG A 105 -12.09 -11.90 -19.40
N ASN A 106 -12.85 -11.08 -18.71
CA ASN A 106 -14.15 -10.54 -19.11
C ASN A 106 -14.46 -9.27 -18.30
N TRP A 107 -15.59 -8.64 -18.63
CA TRP A 107 -16.10 -7.44 -17.94
C TRP A 107 -15.09 -6.28 -17.92
N PHE A 108 -14.26 -6.15 -18.96
CA PHE A 108 -13.14 -5.22 -19.01
C PHE A 108 -13.53 -3.75 -18.80
N ASN A 109 -14.76 -3.37 -19.16
CA ASN A 109 -15.30 -2.04 -18.89
C ASN A 109 -15.53 -1.75 -17.40
N LEU A 110 -15.71 -2.77 -16.57
CA LEU A 110 -16.01 -2.60 -15.14
C LEU A 110 -14.73 -2.51 -14.30
N TRP A 111 -13.64 -3.17 -14.71
CA TRP A 111 -12.39 -3.20 -13.95
C TRP A 111 -11.82 -1.80 -13.66
N PRO A 112 -11.71 -0.86 -14.62
CA PRO A 112 -11.21 0.48 -14.34
C PRO A 112 -12.08 1.29 -13.36
N SER A 113 -13.33 0.89 -13.16
CA SER A 113 -14.32 1.63 -12.36
C SER A 113 -14.43 1.16 -10.90
N VAL A 114 -13.69 0.12 -10.50
CA VAL A 114 -13.74 -0.36 -9.11
C VAL A 114 -12.89 0.51 -8.19
N SER A 115 -13.38 0.78 -6.97
CA SER A 115 -12.70 1.70 -6.03
C SER A 115 -11.41 1.15 -5.41
N TRP A 116 -11.05 -0.11 -5.72
CA TRP A 116 -9.85 -0.81 -5.28
C TRP A 116 -8.89 -1.13 -6.44
N ILE A 117 -9.06 -0.50 -7.61
CA ILE A 117 -8.19 -0.77 -8.77
C ILE A 117 -6.71 -0.47 -8.47
N ASP A 118 -6.45 0.57 -7.66
CA ASP A 118 -5.10 1.00 -7.30
C ASP A 118 -4.37 0.04 -6.34
N ASP A 119 -5.09 -0.93 -5.76
CA ASP A 119 -4.52 -1.96 -4.89
C ASP A 119 -3.79 -3.06 -5.69
N PHE A 120 -3.93 -3.08 -7.02
CA PHE A 120 -3.17 -3.97 -7.90
C PHE A 120 -1.78 -3.39 -8.23
N ASP A 121 -0.77 -4.26 -8.25
CA ASP A 121 0.57 -3.93 -8.74
C ASP A 121 0.69 -4.09 -10.27
N LEU A 122 -0.08 -5.03 -10.83
CA LEU A 122 -0.10 -5.36 -12.25
C LEU A 122 -1.50 -5.81 -12.67
N LEU A 123 -1.95 -5.31 -13.82
CA LEU A 123 -3.14 -5.82 -14.50
C LEU A 123 -2.72 -6.69 -15.68
N LEU A 124 -3.47 -7.74 -15.96
CA LEU A 124 -3.26 -8.66 -17.07
C LEU A 124 -4.57 -8.78 -17.85
N ALA A 125 -4.54 -8.44 -19.14
CA ALA A 125 -5.68 -8.56 -20.04
C ALA A 125 -5.55 -9.78 -20.94
N SER A 126 -6.68 -10.41 -21.29
CA SER A 126 -6.69 -11.61 -22.15
C SER A 126 -6.79 -11.33 -23.66
N SER A 127 -6.65 -10.08 -24.10
CA SER A 127 -6.59 -9.67 -25.51
C SER A 127 -5.90 -8.30 -25.66
N GLU A 128 -5.40 -7.99 -26.86
CA GLU A 128 -4.76 -6.69 -27.13
C GLU A 128 -5.75 -5.53 -27.01
N ARG A 129 -6.98 -5.71 -27.51
CA ARG A 129 -8.01 -4.68 -27.43
C ARG A 129 -8.40 -4.36 -25.99
N ALA A 130 -8.52 -5.37 -25.13
CA ALA A 130 -8.76 -5.16 -23.70
C ALA A 130 -7.56 -4.50 -23.02
N ARG A 131 -6.33 -4.94 -23.33
CA ARG A 131 -5.10 -4.32 -22.83
C ARG A 131 -5.07 -2.83 -23.16
N ALA A 132 -5.25 -2.48 -24.42
CA ALA A 132 -5.25 -1.09 -24.89
C ALA A 132 -6.32 -0.25 -24.17
N PHE A 133 -7.54 -0.78 -24.00
CA PHE A 133 -8.59 -0.08 -23.28
C PHE A 133 -8.24 0.15 -21.80
N VAL A 134 -7.81 -0.89 -21.09
CA VAL A 134 -7.48 -0.78 -19.67
C VAL A 134 -6.24 0.09 -19.45
N SER A 135 -5.24 0.01 -20.32
CA SER A 135 -4.08 0.91 -20.32
C SER A 135 -4.47 2.37 -20.57
N ALA A 136 -5.51 2.62 -21.36
CA ALA A 136 -6.01 3.99 -21.57
C ALA A 136 -6.89 4.47 -20.41
N ALA A 137 -7.60 3.56 -19.73
CA ALA A 137 -8.53 3.87 -18.66
C ALA A 137 -7.88 3.87 -17.26
N THR A 138 -6.68 3.32 -17.12
CA THR A 138 -5.94 3.20 -15.85
C THR A 138 -4.49 3.62 -16.06
N ALA A 139 -3.86 4.20 -15.04
CA ALA A 139 -2.42 4.47 -15.07
C ALA A 139 -1.62 3.33 -14.38
N LEU A 140 -2.14 2.10 -14.42
CA LEU A 140 -1.45 0.91 -13.94
C LEU A 140 -0.80 0.17 -15.11
N PRO A 141 0.34 -0.52 -14.89
CA PRO A 141 0.89 -1.40 -15.90
C PRO A 141 -0.15 -2.48 -16.24
N CYS A 142 -0.44 -2.62 -17.53
CA CYS A 142 -1.36 -3.63 -18.05
C CYS A 142 -0.64 -4.50 -19.09
N GLY A 143 -0.35 -5.73 -18.69
CA GLY A 143 0.27 -6.73 -19.52
C GLY A 143 -0.74 -7.59 -20.27
N LEU A 144 -0.23 -8.38 -21.21
CA LEU A 144 -1.03 -9.34 -21.97
C LEU A 144 -0.82 -10.73 -21.41
N LEU A 145 -1.89 -11.37 -20.96
CA LEU A 145 -1.89 -12.79 -20.59
C LEU A 145 -3.20 -13.40 -21.06
N ARG A 146 -3.16 -14.02 -22.24
CA ARG A 146 -4.33 -14.69 -22.81
C ARG A 146 -4.69 -15.91 -21.99
N ILE A 147 -5.90 -16.42 -22.18
CA ILE A 147 -6.18 -17.80 -21.78
C ILE A 147 -5.57 -18.76 -22.80
N ALA A 148 -5.52 -20.04 -22.45
CA ALA A 148 -4.79 -21.06 -23.20
C ALA A 148 -5.41 -22.45 -22.96
N THR A 149 -4.75 -23.48 -23.50
CA THR A 149 -5.11 -24.89 -23.31
C THR A 149 -4.00 -25.70 -22.62
N ASP A 150 -4.39 -26.82 -22.00
CA ASP A 150 -3.47 -27.89 -21.61
C ASP A 150 -3.47 -28.98 -22.71
N PRO A 151 -2.44 -29.01 -23.57
CA PRO A 151 -2.42 -29.97 -24.68
C PRO A 151 -2.28 -31.42 -24.22
N GLU A 152 -1.71 -31.69 -23.04
CA GLU A 152 -1.57 -33.06 -22.54
C GLU A 152 -2.92 -33.60 -22.09
N ARG A 153 -3.71 -32.79 -21.36
CA ARG A 153 -5.08 -33.13 -20.98
C ARG A 153 -5.95 -33.42 -22.20
N PHE A 154 -5.96 -32.51 -23.17
CA PHE A 154 -6.86 -32.63 -24.33
C PHE A 154 -6.38 -33.64 -25.38
N ALA A 155 -5.15 -34.16 -25.27
CA ALA A 155 -4.68 -35.32 -26.01
C ALA A 155 -5.14 -36.67 -25.42
N GLN A 156 -5.59 -36.71 -24.16
CA GLN A 156 -5.99 -37.94 -23.45
C GLN A 156 -7.48 -38.31 -23.62
N GLY A 157 -8.23 -37.57 -24.45
CA GLY A 157 -9.66 -37.84 -24.64
C GLY A 157 -9.91 -39.19 -25.33
N HIS A 158 -10.84 -39.97 -24.79
CA HIS A 158 -11.28 -41.23 -25.38
C HIS A 158 -12.69 -41.06 -25.96
N PRO A 159 -12.95 -41.53 -27.21
CA PRO A 159 -14.31 -41.53 -27.75
C PRO A 159 -15.25 -42.34 -26.84
N ASP A 160 -16.33 -41.71 -26.40
CA ASP A 160 -17.41 -42.27 -25.60
C ASP A 160 -18.72 -42.20 -26.40
N PRO A 161 -19.33 -43.35 -26.75
CA PRO A 161 -20.62 -43.39 -27.43
C PRO A 161 -21.73 -42.60 -26.72
N ALA A 162 -21.70 -42.49 -25.39
CA ALA A 162 -22.68 -41.71 -24.64
C ALA A 162 -22.54 -40.19 -24.86
N LEU A 163 -21.33 -39.72 -25.20
CA LEU A 163 -21.04 -38.32 -25.46
C LEU A 163 -21.13 -37.96 -26.96
N ALA A 164 -21.34 -38.93 -27.84
CA ALA A 164 -21.23 -38.76 -29.28
C ALA A 164 -22.22 -37.73 -29.87
N SER A 165 -21.67 -36.78 -30.63
CA SER A 165 -22.42 -35.76 -31.36
C SER A 165 -21.64 -35.24 -32.56
N GLU A 166 -22.30 -34.95 -33.67
CA GLU A 166 -21.67 -34.32 -34.83
C GLU A 166 -21.32 -32.85 -34.53
N VAL A 167 -22.16 -32.16 -33.75
CA VAL A 167 -21.94 -30.78 -33.32
C VAL A 167 -22.10 -30.64 -31.82
N LEU A 168 -21.14 -29.98 -31.16
CA LEU A 168 -21.11 -29.82 -29.71
C LEU A 168 -20.99 -28.35 -29.30
N PHE A 169 -21.72 -27.95 -28.27
CA PHE A 169 -21.46 -26.73 -27.53
C PHE A 169 -21.21 -27.02 -26.04
N THR A 170 -20.24 -26.32 -25.43
CA THR A 170 -19.90 -26.43 -24.01
C THR A 170 -19.94 -25.06 -23.33
N GLY A 171 -20.94 -24.84 -22.46
CA GLY A 171 -21.12 -23.58 -21.74
C GLY A 171 -22.52 -23.47 -21.14
N SER A 172 -22.67 -22.77 -20.03
CA SER A 172 -23.95 -22.62 -19.32
C SER A 172 -24.71 -21.35 -19.72
N TYR A 173 -26.04 -21.38 -19.59
CA TYR A 173 -26.91 -20.21 -19.68
C TYR A 173 -27.13 -19.63 -18.27
N TRP A 174 -27.02 -18.31 -18.14
CA TRP A 174 -27.13 -17.60 -16.85
C TRP A 174 -28.09 -16.40 -16.95
N GLY A 175 -29.21 -16.58 -17.65
CA GLY A 175 -30.22 -15.53 -17.83
C GLY A 175 -29.85 -14.41 -18.81
N THR A 176 -28.65 -14.43 -19.41
CA THR A 176 -28.23 -13.47 -20.43
C THR A 176 -28.31 -14.09 -21.83
N GLN A 177 -28.82 -13.32 -22.79
CA GLN A 177 -29.01 -13.78 -24.16
C GLN A 177 -27.67 -14.21 -24.79
N ARG A 178 -27.63 -15.43 -25.35
CA ARG A 178 -26.45 -16.00 -26.03
C ARG A 178 -26.60 -15.91 -27.54
N GLY A 179 -25.51 -15.57 -28.23
CA GLY A 179 -25.50 -15.48 -29.70
C GLY A 179 -25.79 -16.83 -30.34
N LEU A 180 -25.31 -17.92 -29.72
CA LEU A 180 -25.62 -19.28 -30.14
C LEU A 180 -27.14 -19.56 -30.21
N ALA A 181 -27.92 -19.10 -29.24
CA ALA A 181 -29.36 -19.34 -29.23
C ALA A 181 -30.08 -18.67 -30.43
N GLN A 182 -29.50 -17.58 -30.95
CA GLN A 182 -30.03 -16.86 -32.11
C GLN A 182 -29.57 -17.47 -33.42
N SER A 183 -28.32 -17.94 -33.50
CA SER A 183 -27.71 -18.45 -34.74
C SER A 183 -27.89 -19.95 -34.95
N ALA A 184 -28.01 -20.76 -33.90
CA ALA A 184 -28.11 -22.20 -34.06
C ALA A 184 -29.49 -22.61 -34.61
N ARG A 185 -29.49 -23.43 -35.66
CA ARG A 185 -30.68 -24.08 -36.24
C ARG A 185 -30.43 -25.59 -36.37
N PRO A 186 -30.43 -26.34 -35.25
CA PRO A 186 -30.02 -27.75 -35.26
C PRO A 186 -30.85 -28.64 -36.18
N ALA A 187 -32.12 -28.30 -36.43
CA ALA A 187 -32.98 -29.01 -37.37
C ALA A 187 -32.48 -28.96 -38.82
N ASP A 188 -31.66 -27.97 -39.17
CA ASP A 188 -31.10 -27.78 -40.51
C ASP A 188 -29.72 -28.44 -40.67
N TRP A 189 -29.18 -29.06 -39.63
CA TRP A 189 -27.84 -29.63 -39.60
C TRP A 189 -27.85 -31.14 -39.78
N PRO A 190 -26.87 -31.73 -40.49
CA PRO A 190 -26.72 -33.17 -40.53
C PRO A 190 -26.19 -33.67 -39.18
N GLY A 191 -26.88 -34.63 -38.57
CA GLY A 191 -26.44 -35.28 -37.33
C GLY A 191 -26.99 -34.65 -36.04
N ARG A 192 -26.42 -35.07 -34.91
CA ARG A 192 -26.84 -34.71 -33.56
C ARG A 192 -26.11 -33.48 -33.07
N PHE A 193 -26.88 -32.53 -32.55
CA PHE A 193 -26.37 -31.40 -31.77
C PHE A 193 -26.52 -31.69 -30.27
N ALA A 194 -25.46 -31.46 -29.50
CA ALA A 194 -25.43 -31.60 -28.05
C ALA A 194 -24.92 -30.34 -27.37
N ILE A 195 -25.56 -29.99 -26.24
CA ILE A 195 -25.16 -28.88 -25.37
C ILE A 195 -24.84 -29.42 -23.97
N TYR A 196 -23.62 -29.19 -23.49
CA TYR A 196 -23.28 -29.42 -22.08
C TYR A 196 -23.14 -28.09 -21.34
N GLY A 197 -24.00 -27.88 -20.34
CA GLY A 197 -24.09 -26.66 -19.55
C GLY A 197 -25.36 -26.61 -18.71
N LYS A 198 -25.44 -25.63 -17.81
CA LYS A 198 -26.62 -25.39 -16.96
C LYS A 198 -27.67 -24.54 -17.67
N ASN A 199 -28.95 -24.75 -17.32
CA ASN A 199 -30.10 -23.90 -17.63
C ASN A 199 -30.44 -23.75 -19.12
N TRP A 200 -30.12 -24.74 -19.95
CA TRP A 200 -30.47 -24.70 -21.38
C TRP A 200 -31.91 -25.13 -21.67
N GLU A 201 -32.54 -25.80 -20.72
CA GLU A 201 -33.97 -26.11 -20.67
C GLU A 201 -34.84 -24.83 -20.67
N GLU A 202 -34.30 -23.71 -20.18
CA GLU A 202 -34.97 -22.40 -20.17
C GLU A 202 -34.94 -21.70 -21.55
N VAL A 203 -34.09 -22.16 -22.47
CA VAL A 203 -33.88 -21.53 -23.77
C VAL A 203 -34.74 -22.23 -24.82
N ALA A 204 -35.72 -21.49 -25.35
CA ALA A 204 -36.66 -21.99 -26.36
C ALA A 204 -35.90 -22.61 -27.56
N GLY A 205 -36.28 -23.84 -27.93
CA GLY A 205 -35.68 -24.59 -29.03
C GLY A 205 -34.31 -25.23 -28.74
N MET A 206 -33.73 -25.01 -27.55
CA MET A 206 -32.42 -25.57 -27.18
C MET A 206 -32.49 -26.66 -26.10
N GLY A 207 -33.56 -26.67 -25.28
CA GLY A 207 -33.70 -27.61 -24.16
C GLY A 207 -33.60 -29.09 -24.57
N ALA A 208 -34.12 -29.48 -25.73
CA ALA A 208 -34.04 -30.86 -26.24
C ALA A 208 -32.59 -31.32 -26.58
N HIS A 209 -31.66 -30.38 -26.74
CA HIS A 209 -30.25 -30.64 -27.00
C HIS A 209 -29.39 -30.54 -25.73
N GLY A 210 -29.96 -30.03 -24.64
CA GLY A 210 -29.31 -29.91 -23.33
C GLY A 210 -29.08 -31.27 -22.68
N ARG A 211 -27.83 -31.57 -22.35
CA ARG A 211 -27.41 -32.80 -21.64
C ARG A 211 -26.93 -32.53 -20.22
N GLY A 212 -27.23 -31.33 -19.70
CA GLY A 212 -26.80 -30.88 -18.39
C GLY A 212 -25.31 -30.52 -18.31
N PRO A 213 -24.82 -30.16 -17.10
CA PRO A 213 -23.42 -29.82 -16.88
C PRO A 213 -22.50 -31.04 -17.05
N LEU A 214 -21.38 -30.87 -17.76
CA LEU A 214 -20.35 -31.89 -17.89
C LEU A 214 -19.13 -31.54 -17.02
N PRO A 215 -18.63 -32.47 -16.17
CA PRO A 215 -17.39 -32.26 -15.42
C PRO A 215 -16.21 -31.95 -16.35
N TYR A 216 -15.30 -31.10 -15.90
CA TYR A 216 -14.17 -30.64 -16.72
C TYR A 216 -13.23 -31.77 -17.13
N GLU A 217 -13.09 -32.79 -16.28
CA GLU A 217 -12.31 -34.00 -16.53
C GLU A 217 -12.87 -34.84 -17.69
N ARG A 218 -14.17 -34.69 -18.01
CA ARG A 218 -14.84 -35.39 -19.12
C ARG A 218 -14.87 -34.58 -20.43
N LEU A 219 -14.43 -33.32 -20.42
CA LEU A 219 -14.37 -32.51 -21.64
C LEU A 219 -13.45 -33.08 -22.73
N PRO A 220 -12.27 -33.66 -22.42
CA PRO A 220 -11.44 -34.33 -23.42
C PRO A 220 -12.20 -35.44 -24.16
N ASP A 221 -12.95 -36.27 -23.44
CA ASP A 221 -13.77 -37.34 -24.04
C ASP A 221 -14.89 -36.75 -24.90
N ALA A 222 -15.55 -35.68 -24.45
CA ALA A 222 -16.60 -35.02 -25.21
C ALA A 222 -16.08 -34.46 -26.55
N TYR A 223 -14.90 -33.84 -26.54
CA TYR A 223 -14.24 -33.38 -27.76
C TYR A 223 -13.78 -34.55 -28.63
N ALA A 224 -13.22 -35.62 -28.05
CA ALA A 224 -12.83 -36.83 -28.80
C ALA A 224 -14.03 -37.53 -29.47
N SER A 225 -15.22 -37.40 -28.88
CA SER A 225 -16.49 -37.98 -29.34
C SER A 225 -17.27 -37.10 -30.32
N THR A 226 -16.70 -35.96 -30.72
CA THR A 226 -17.40 -34.95 -31.52
C THR A 226 -16.71 -34.65 -32.84
N THR A 227 -17.46 -34.19 -33.84
CA THR A 227 -16.88 -33.73 -35.12
C THR A 227 -16.58 -32.22 -35.14
N LEU A 228 -17.57 -31.38 -34.83
CA LEU A 228 -17.44 -29.91 -34.78
C LEU A 228 -17.78 -29.36 -33.39
N VAL A 229 -17.03 -28.35 -32.95
CA VAL A 229 -17.31 -27.62 -31.71
C VAL A 229 -17.75 -26.20 -32.04
N LEU A 230 -18.82 -25.73 -31.40
CA LEU A 230 -19.28 -24.37 -31.52
C LEU A 230 -18.72 -23.52 -30.37
N ASP A 231 -18.34 -22.29 -30.71
CA ASP A 231 -18.00 -21.25 -29.77
C ASP A 231 -19.00 -20.09 -29.81
N ASP A 232 -19.26 -19.56 -28.62
CA ASP A 232 -20.17 -18.45 -28.37
C ASP A 232 -19.44 -17.42 -27.50
N ALA A 233 -18.72 -16.53 -28.17
CA ALA A 233 -18.23 -15.27 -27.61
C ALA A 233 -19.45 -14.43 -27.23
N ASN A 234 -19.60 -14.18 -25.93
CA ASN A 234 -20.78 -13.51 -25.39
C ASN A 234 -20.57 -11.99 -25.37
N ALA A 235 -21.59 -11.24 -24.94
CA ALA A 235 -21.55 -9.79 -24.88
C ALA A 235 -20.41 -9.21 -24.02
N VAL A 236 -19.82 -10.00 -23.12
CA VAL A 236 -18.77 -9.53 -22.20
C VAL A 236 -17.35 -9.90 -22.65
N THR A 237 -17.21 -10.70 -23.71
CA THR A 237 -15.91 -11.07 -24.30
C THR A 237 -15.78 -10.67 -25.77
N ALA A 238 -16.85 -10.77 -26.57
CA ALA A 238 -16.82 -10.52 -28.01
C ALA A 238 -16.38 -9.09 -28.38
N PRO A 239 -16.90 -8.00 -27.75
CA PRO A 239 -16.46 -6.63 -28.07
C PRO A 239 -15.00 -6.35 -27.73
N TRP A 240 -14.40 -7.22 -26.93
CA TRP A 240 -13.05 -7.08 -26.40
C TRP A 240 -12.03 -7.96 -27.10
N GLY A 241 -12.43 -8.77 -28.09
CA GLY A 241 -11.52 -9.71 -28.76
C GLY A 241 -10.97 -10.80 -27.83
N SER A 242 -11.61 -11.04 -26.69
CA SER A 242 -11.21 -12.11 -25.77
C SER A 242 -11.76 -13.44 -26.27
N VAL A 243 -10.85 -14.37 -26.61
CA VAL A 243 -11.19 -15.72 -27.08
C VAL A 243 -11.49 -16.64 -25.91
N ASN A 244 -12.53 -17.48 -26.02
CA ASN A 244 -12.95 -18.42 -24.97
C ASN A 244 -12.04 -19.66 -24.88
N SER A 245 -11.97 -20.29 -23.70
CA SER A 245 -11.06 -21.42 -23.45
C SER A 245 -11.36 -22.60 -24.38
N ARG A 246 -12.65 -22.85 -24.63
CA ARG A 246 -13.13 -23.92 -25.53
C ARG A 246 -12.51 -23.86 -26.93
N VAL A 247 -12.15 -22.67 -27.43
CA VAL A 247 -11.53 -22.54 -28.75
C VAL A 247 -10.16 -23.20 -28.73
N PHE A 248 -9.34 -22.88 -27.72
CA PHE A 248 -8.02 -23.48 -27.56
C PHE A 248 -8.12 -24.98 -27.23
N ASP A 249 -9.01 -25.35 -26.32
CA ASP A 249 -9.17 -26.72 -25.84
C ASP A 249 -9.65 -27.69 -26.95
N ALA A 250 -10.68 -27.30 -27.72
CA ALA A 250 -11.19 -28.13 -28.81
C ALA A 250 -10.19 -28.27 -29.96
N LEU A 251 -9.48 -27.19 -30.32
CA LEU A 251 -8.41 -27.25 -31.34
C LEU A 251 -7.26 -28.15 -30.88
N ALA A 252 -6.86 -28.07 -29.61
CA ALA A 252 -5.88 -28.97 -29.00
C ALA A 252 -6.38 -30.42 -28.84
N ALA A 253 -7.68 -30.65 -28.82
CA ALA A 253 -8.30 -31.98 -28.94
C ALA A 253 -8.47 -32.45 -30.41
N GLY A 254 -8.10 -31.60 -31.38
CA GLY A 254 -8.13 -31.93 -32.81
C GLY A 254 -9.52 -31.80 -33.42
N ARG A 255 -10.33 -30.87 -32.91
CA ARG A 255 -11.70 -30.62 -33.38
C ARG A 255 -11.82 -29.22 -33.93
N LEU A 256 -12.50 -29.09 -35.07
CA LEU A 256 -12.69 -27.79 -35.70
C LEU A 256 -13.68 -26.98 -34.86
N VAL A 257 -13.31 -25.73 -34.61
CA VAL A 257 -14.14 -24.77 -33.90
C VAL A 257 -14.75 -23.79 -34.89
N LEU A 258 -16.04 -23.52 -34.76
CA LEU A 258 -16.74 -22.43 -35.43
C LEU A 258 -17.13 -21.39 -34.37
N SER A 259 -16.74 -20.12 -34.56
CA SER A 259 -16.93 -19.07 -33.53
C SER A 259 -17.68 -17.85 -34.06
N ASN A 260 -18.48 -17.19 -33.21
CA ASN A 260 -18.98 -15.84 -33.48
C ASN A 260 -18.03 -14.72 -32.98
N GLY A 261 -16.89 -15.08 -32.40
CA GLY A 261 -15.89 -14.17 -31.86
C GLY A 261 -14.89 -13.66 -32.89
N ALA A 262 -15.36 -13.05 -33.98
CA ALA A 262 -14.52 -12.66 -35.13
C ALA A 262 -13.31 -11.78 -34.76
N LEU A 263 -13.46 -10.84 -33.83
CA LEU A 263 -12.36 -9.96 -33.40
C LEU A 263 -11.20 -10.74 -32.74
N GLY A 264 -11.54 -11.65 -31.81
CA GLY A 264 -10.53 -12.46 -31.13
C GLY A 264 -9.94 -13.53 -32.05
N ALA A 265 -10.76 -14.05 -32.98
CA ALA A 265 -10.31 -14.95 -34.02
C ALA A 265 -9.27 -14.28 -34.94
N GLN A 266 -9.54 -13.07 -35.41
CA GLN A 266 -8.62 -12.31 -36.25
C GLN A 266 -7.29 -12.03 -35.55
N GLU A 267 -7.34 -11.64 -34.27
CA GLU A 267 -6.14 -11.32 -33.48
C GLU A 267 -5.18 -12.51 -33.35
N ILE A 268 -5.73 -13.73 -33.21
CA ILE A 268 -4.93 -14.92 -32.89
C ILE A 268 -4.64 -15.79 -34.13
N PHE A 269 -5.64 -15.97 -34.98
CA PHE A 269 -5.62 -16.93 -36.09
C PHE A 269 -5.65 -16.25 -37.46
N GLY A 270 -5.76 -14.91 -37.52
CA GLY A 270 -6.06 -14.19 -38.77
C GLY A 270 -7.35 -14.74 -39.39
N ASP A 271 -7.34 -14.91 -40.72
CA ASP A 271 -8.49 -15.42 -41.47
C ASP A 271 -8.65 -16.96 -41.38
N ALA A 272 -7.81 -17.64 -40.58
CA ALA A 272 -7.78 -19.10 -40.55
C ALA A 272 -8.96 -19.71 -39.79
N LEU A 273 -9.41 -19.12 -38.68
CA LEU A 273 -10.49 -19.68 -37.85
C LEU A 273 -11.86 -19.34 -38.46
N PRO A 274 -12.69 -20.32 -38.84
CA PRO A 274 -14.00 -20.04 -39.43
C PRO A 274 -14.92 -19.33 -38.43
N CYS A 275 -15.41 -18.15 -38.84
CA CYS A 275 -16.31 -17.33 -38.03
C CYS A 275 -17.69 -17.18 -38.66
N PHE A 276 -18.71 -16.95 -37.85
CA PHE A 276 -20.09 -16.70 -38.29
C PHE A 276 -20.71 -15.50 -37.57
N SER A 277 -21.60 -14.78 -38.26
CA SER A 277 -22.34 -13.63 -37.73
C SER A 277 -23.83 -13.92 -37.51
N GLY A 278 -24.36 -14.98 -38.11
CA GLY A 278 -25.78 -15.31 -38.07
C GLY A 278 -26.09 -16.79 -38.37
N ALA A 279 -27.38 -17.10 -38.42
CA ALA A 279 -27.86 -18.48 -38.56
C ALA A 279 -27.54 -19.11 -39.92
N GLU A 280 -27.63 -18.33 -41.00
CA GLU A 280 -27.36 -18.80 -42.36
C GLU A 280 -25.89 -19.17 -42.55
N GLU A 281 -24.98 -18.29 -42.15
CA GLU A 281 -23.53 -18.54 -42.20
C GLU A 281 -23.13 -19.73 -41.31
N LEU A 282 -23.64 -19.81 -40.08
CA LEU A 282 -23.36 -20.94 -39.21
C LEU A 282 -23.84 -22.26 -39.83
N THR A 283 -25.05 -22.28 -40.39
CA THR A 283 -25.61 -23.48 -41.02
C THR A 283 -24.82 -23.89 -42.26
N ALA A 284 -24.38 -22.92 -43.08
CA ALA A 284 -23.51 -23.18 -44.22
C ALA A 284 -22.16 -23.77 -43.80
N LEU A 285 -21.52 -23.23 -42.76
CA LEU A 285 -20.26 -23.73 -42.23
C LEU A 285 -20.41 -25.14 -41.64
N VAL A 286 -21.44 -25.38 -40.84
CA VAL A 286 -21.73 -26.70 -40.26
C VAL A 286 -21.92 -27.74 -41.36
N ARG A 287 -22.77 -27.46 -42.36
CA ARG A 287 -22.99 -28.38 -43.47
C ARG A 287 -21.69 -28.67 -44.23
N SER A 288 -20.99 -27.61 -44.65
CA SER A 288 -19.74 -27.72 -45.41
C SER A 288 -18.72 -28.61 -44.69
N TYR A 289 -18.41 -28.30 -43.43
CA TYR A 289 -17.39 -29.03 -42.70
C TYR A 289 -17.83 -30.39 -42.19
N LEU A 290 -19.12 -30.69 -42.05
CA LEU A 290 -19.57 -32.06 -41.77
C LEU A 290 -19.53 -32.96 -43.00
N THR A 291 -19.73 -32.42 -44.20
CA THR A 291 -19.70 -33.19 -45.45
C THR A 291 -18.31 -33.31 -46.07
N ASP A 292 -17.43 -32.33 -45.85
CA ASP A 292 -16.07 -32.32 -46.40
C ASP A 292 -15.03 -32.59 -45.31
N GLU A 293 -14.73 -33.87 -45.12
CA GLU A 293 -13.70 -34.35 -44.18
C GLU A 293 -12.33 -33.75 -44.47
N ALA A 294 -11.94 -33.71 -45.75
CA ALA A 294 -10.59 -33.30 -46.15
C ALA A 294 -10.36 -31.82 -45.86
N ALA A 295 -11.31 -30.95 -46.23
CA ALA A 295 -11.26 -29.54 -45.91
C ALA A 295 -11.27 -29.29 -44.39
N ARG A 296 -12.08 -30.07 -43.64
CA ARG A 296 -12.12 -29.97 -42.17
C ARG A 296 -10.78 -30.36 -41.54
N GLN A 297 -10.20 -31.50 -41.91
CA GLN A 297 -8.93 -31.96 -41.35
C GLN A 297 -7.77 -31.02 -41.69
N ALA A 298 -7.74 -30.46 -42.90
CA ALA A 298 -6.75 -29.45 -43.28
C ALA A 298 -6.87 -28.20 -42.38
N LYS A 299 -8.10 -27.75 -42.12
CA LYS A 299 -8.37 -26.60 -41.23
C LYS A 299 -7.96 -26.88 -39.78
N VAL A 300 -8.31 -28.06 -39.26
CA VAL A 300 -7.91 -28.51 -37.91
C VAL A 300 -6.39 -28.57 -37.79
N ALA A 301 -5.69 -29.15 -38.75
CA ALA A 301 -4.24 -29.28 -38.71
C ALA A 301 -3.56 -27.91 -38.58
N THR A 302 -3.96 -26.94 -39.40
CA THR A 302 -3.44 -25.56 -39.36
C THR A 302 -3.71 -24.89 -38.01
N LEU A 303 -4.97 -24.89 -37.56
CA LEU A 303 -5.37 -24.20 -36.33
C LEU A 303 -4.78 -24.87 -35.08
N ARG A 304 -4.72 -26.20 -35.05
CA ARG A 304 -4.08 -26.95 -33.97
C ARG A 304 -2.59 -26.61 -33.88
N ALA A 305 -1.88 -26.53 -35.02
CA ALA A 305 -0.47 -26.15 -35.03
C ALA A 305 -0.26 -24.74 -34.42
N MET A 306 -1.10 -23.77 -34.77
CA MET A 306 -1.07 -22.43 -34.16
C MET A 306 -1.30 -22.46 -32.65
N VAL A 307 -2.30 -23.21 -32.18
CA VAL A 307 -2.60 -23.33 -30.74
C VAL A 307 -1.44 -23.98 -29.97
N LEU A 308 -0.90 -25.08 -30.48
CA LEU A 308 0.19 -25.80 -29.81
C LEU A 308 1.50 -24.98 -29.79
N ALA A 309 1.75 -24.19 -30.83
CA ALA A 309 2.94 -23.36 -30.93
C ALA A 309 2.91 -22.09 -30.06
N GLY A 310 1.73 -21.56 -29.72
CA GLY A 310 1.64 -20.24 -29.06
C GLY A 310 0.59 -20.07 -27.97
N HIS A 311 -0.31 -21.04 -27.74
CA HIS A 311 -1.49 -20.87 -26.87
C HIS A 311 -1.70 -22.02 -25.88
N THR A 312 -0.62 -22.48 -25.25
CA THR A 312 -0.67 -23.48 -24.17
C THR A 312 -0.38 -22.83 -22.81
N TYR A 313 -0.87 -23.40 -21.71
CA TYR A 313 -0.57 -22.88 -20.36
C TYR A 313 0.93 -22.95 -20.03
N ALA A 314 1.68 -23.81 -20.71
CA ALA A 314 3.12 -23.85 -20.63
C ALA A 314 3.76 -22.53 -21.12
N HIS A 315 3.24 -21.95 -22.22
CA HIS A 315 3.63 -20.61 -22.68
C HIS A 315 3.15 -19.52 -21.73
N ARG A 316 1.89 -19.60 -21.26
CA ARG A 316 1.33 -18.62 -20.31
C ARG A 316 2.11 -18.58 -18.99
N ALA A 317 2.62 -19.71 -18.51
CA ALA A 317 3.47 -19.77 -17.31
C ALA A 317 4.79 -19.01 -17.50
N GLU A 318 5.45 -19.14 -18.66
CA GLU A 318 6.65 -18.37 -19.00
C GLU A 318 6.34 -16.87 -19.09
N GLU A 319 5.28 -16.50 -19.80
CA GLU A 319 4.83 -15.11 -19.94
C GLU A 319 4.49 -14.48 -18.60
N PHE A 320 3.75 -15.20 -17.75
CA PHE A 320 3.41 -14.76 -16.39
C PHE A 320 4.68 -14.55 -15.57
N ARG A 321 5.59 -15.53 -15.52
CA ARG A 321 6.86 -15.41 -14.80
C ARG A 321 7.70 -14.23 -15.30
N ALA A 322 7.77 -14.02 -16.61
CA ALA A 322 8.51 -12.91 -17.19
C ALA A 322 7.95 -11.54 -16.75
N GLN A 323 6.62 -11.40 -16.70
CA GLN A 323 5.97 -10.19 -16.23
C GLN A 323 6.19 -9.96 -14.72
N ILE A 324 6.12 -11.01 -13.91
CA ILE A 324 6.47 -10.94 -12.49
C ILE A 324 7.94 -10.54 -12.32
N ALA A 325 8.85 -11.15 -13.07
CA ALA A 325 10.29 -10.86 -13.03
C ALA A 325 10.62 -9.41 -13.41
N ALA A 326 9.91 -8.86 -14.40
CA ALA A 326 10.02 -7.46 -14.79
C ALA A 326 9.54 -6.52 -13.68
N LEU A 327 8.46 -6.86 -12.98
CA LEU A 327 7.90 -6.04 -11.90
C LEU A 327 8.81 -6.02 -10.66
N VAL A 328 9.34 -7.17 -10.25
CA VAL A 328 10.37 -7.22 -9.17
C VAL A 328 11.72 -6.64 -9.63
N GLY A 329 11.78 -6.21 -10.91
CA GLY A 329 12.73 -5.31 -11.57
C GLY A 329 13.02 -4.03 -10.80
N GLY A 330 11.95 -3.31 -10.50
CA GLY A 330 11.99 -1.93 -10.04
C GLY A 330 12.14 -1.77 -8.53
N LEU A 331 12.07 -0.50 -8.11
CA LEU A 331 12.07 -0.13 -6.71
C LEU A 331 10.78 -0.62 -6.05
N ARG A 332 10.89 -1.06 -4.80
CA ARG A 332 9.76 -1.35 -3.94
C ARG A 332 9.61 -0.22 -2.93
N LEU A 333 8.51 0.52 -3.01
CA LEU A 333 8.29 1.75 -2.24
C LEU A 333 7.04 1.62 -1.38
N SER A 334 7.07 2.20 -0.19
CA SER A 334 5.86 2.41 0.60
C SER A 334 5.58 3.89 0.78
N ILE A 335 4.34 4.31 0.56
CA ILE A 335 3.85 5.65 0.90
C ILE A 335 3.13 5.52 2.25
N LYS A 336 3.60 6.25 3.26
CA LYS A 336 3.02 6.28 4.61
C LYS A 336 2.12 7.49 4.72
N THR A 337 0.85 7.27 5.05
CA THR A 337 -0.14 8.35 5.24
C THR A 337 -0.78 8.23 6.62
N ASP A 338 -1.05 9.36 7.25
CA ASP A 338 -1.67 9.46 8.58
C ASP A 338 -3.18 9.20 8.57
N ARG A 339 -3.75 8.79 7.43
CA ARG A 339 -5.15 8.36 7.30
C ARG A 339 -5.40 7.02 8.00
N GLU A 340 -6.53 6.91 8.71
CA GLU A 340 -7.12 5.63 9.12
C GLU A 340 -8.30 5.27 8.20
N PRO A 341 -8.32 4.08 7.57
CA PRO A 341 -9.48 3.64 6.79
C PRO A 341 -10.65 3.32 7.71
N GLY A 342 -11.80 3.99 7.48
CA GLY A 342 -13.10 3.51 7.97
C GLY A 342 -13.52 3.93 9.38
N HIS A 343 -13.07 5.07 9.92
CA HIS A 343 -13.64 5.59 11.17
C HIS A 343 -15.07 6.13 10.92
N PRO A 344 -16.14 5.51 11.44
CA PRO A 344 -17.53 5.87 11.11
C PRO A 344 -17.93 7.28 11.55
N ASP A 345 -17.28 7.80 12.61
CA ASP A 345 -17.70 9.03 13.28
C ASP A 345 -16.91 10.30 12.89
N ARG A 346 -16.02 10.25 11.89
CA ARG A 346 -15.32 11.44 11.38
C ARG A 346 -15.70 11.67 9.91
N PRO A 347 -16.52 12.70 9.58
CA PRO A 347 -16.67 13.12 8.20
C PRO A 347 -15.29 13.50 7.65
N GLU A 348 -14.95 12.99 6.46
CA GLU A 348 -13.69 13.30 5.80
C GLU A 348 -13.65 14.79 5.46
N SER A 349 -12.58 15.49 5.85
CA SER A 349 -12.38 16.88 5.47
C SER A 349 -11.95 16.98 4.00
N ASP A 350 -12.26 18.10 3.34
CA ASP A 350 -11.85 18.37 1.95
C ASP A 350 -10.33 18.19 1.73
N ALA A 351 -9.52 18.53 2.74
CA ALA A 351 -8.06 18.38 2.70
C ALA A 351 -7.60 16.90 2.76
N ALA A 352 -8.31 16.06 3.52
CA ALA A 352 -7.99 14.63 3.62
C ALA A 352 -8.31 13.90 2.30
N LEU A 353 -9.43 14.26 1.66
CA LEU A 353 -9.81 13.75 0.33
C LEU A 353 -8.79 14.16 -0.73
N GLN A 354 -8.38 15.43 -0.74
CA GLN A 354 -7.38 15.94 -1.68
C GLN A 354 -6.03 15.22 -1.56
N ASN A 355 -5.55 14.95 -0.35
CA ASN A 355 -4.29 14.22 -0.13
C ASN A 355 -4.37 12.77 -0.65
N ASP A 356 -5.51 12.09 -0.47
CA ASP A 356 -5.69 10.71 -0.98
C ASP A 356 -5.60 10.66 -2.51
N GLY A 357 -6.23 11.61 -3.21
CA GLY A 357 -6.13 11.76 -4.66
C GLY A 357 -4.68 11.90 -5.14
N GLN A 358 -3.90 12.77 -4.48
CA GLN A 358 -2.50 12.99 -4.84
C GLN A 358 -1.62 11.76 -4.57
N ILE A 359 -1.82 11.08 -3.43
CA ILE A 359 -1.12 9.83 -3.09
C ILE A 359 -1.38 8.75 -4.13
N ARG A 360 -2.65 8.58 -4.54
CA ARG A 360 -3.01 7.61 -5.59
C ARG A 360 -2.35 7.95 -6.92
N ALA A 361 -2.35 9.21 -7.31
CA ALA A 361 -1.77 9.61 -8.57
C ALA A 361 -0.22 9.48 -8.58
N LEU A 362 0.45 9.78 -7.46
CA LEU A 362 1.88 9.48 -7.30
C LEU A 362 2.17 7.97 -7.33
N SER A 363 1.34 7.17 -6.64
CA SER A 363 1.44 5.70 -6.66
C SER A 363 1.35 5.16 -8.09
N ARG A 364 0.40 5.66 -8.89
CA ARG A 364 0.27 5.31 -10.31
C ARG A 364 1.48 5.71 -11.15
N ALA A 365 1.99 6.92 -10.97
CA ALA A 365 3.19 7.39 -11.69
C ALA A 365 4.40 6.50 -11.41
N LEU A 366 4.67 6.20 -10.14
CA LEU A 366 5.73 5.27 -9.74
C LEU A 366 5.50 3.85 -10.31
N LYS A 367 4.26 3.33 -10.30
CA LYS A 367 3.91 2.04 -10.91
C LYS A 367 4.11 2.01 -12.42
N THR A 368 3.79 3.10 -13.11
CA THR A 368 4.01 3.27 -14.56
C THR A 368 5.49 3.25 -14.92
N ARG A 369 6.36 3.72 -14.01
CA ARG A 369 7.83 3.62 -14.12
C ARG A 369 8.37 2.22 -13.76
N GLY A 370 7.50 1.24 -13.57
CA GLY A 370 7.86 -0.15 -13.25
C GLY A 370 8.26 -0.37 -11.80
N HIS A 371 7.86 0.52 -10.88
CA HIS A 371 8.08 0.35 -9.44
C HIS A 371 6.88 -0.32 -8.77
N MET A 372 7.14 -1.01 -7.66
CA MET A 372 6.11 -1.57 -6.81
C MET A 372 5.79 -0.57 -5.72
N VAL A 373 4.52 -0.18 -5.59
CA VAL A 373 4.12 0.85 -4.62
C VAL A 373 2.97 0.38 -3.77
N ARG A 374 3.17 0.51 -2.45
CA ARG A 374 2.16 0.22 -1.44
C ARG A 374 1.83 1.49 -0.68
N VAL A 375 0.55 1.71 -0.37
CA VAL A 375 0.12 2.79 0.52
C VAL A 375 -0.21 2.16 1.88
N ASP A 376 0.44 2.63 2.94
CA ASP A 376 0.20 2.19 4.31
C ASP A 376 -0.46 3.32 5.11
N ALA A 377 -1.65 3.03 5.63
CA ALA A 377 -2.37 3.87 6.60
C ALA A 377 -1.68 3.92 7.97
N LEU A 378 -2.13 4.81 8.86
CA LEU A 378 -1.54 5.03 10.20
C LEU A 378 -1.34 3.71 10.98
N ALA A 379 -2.38 2.88 11.07
CA ALA A 379 -2.33 1.57 11.74
C ALA A 379 -1.34 0.56 11.09
N GLN A 380 -0.87 0.83 9.88
CA GLN A 380 -0.01 -0.04 9.07
C GLN A 380 1.41 0.50 8.94
N TRP A 381 1.72 1.67 9.53
CA TRP A 381 3.01 2.34 9.42
C TRP A 381 4.20 1.45 9.77
N THR A 382 4.09 0.70 10.86
CA THR A 382 5.15 -0.12 11.45
C THR A 382 5.08 -1.60 11.04
N ARG A 383 4.27 -1.96 10.04
CA ARG A 383 4.18 -3.34 9.56
C ARG A 383 5.56 -3.88 9.16
N ALA A 384 5.84 -5.13 9.53
CA ALA A 384 7.12 -5.77 9.22
C ALA A 384 7.50 -5.74 7.73
N ALA A 385 6.50 -5.69 6.83
CA ALA A 385 6.70 -5.55 5.39
C ALA A 385 7.40 -4.28 4.94
N GLY A 386 7.31 -3.21 5.73
CA GLY A 386 8.02 -1.96 5.46
C GLY A 386 9.52 -2.19 5.29
N ARG A 387 10.08 -3.12 6.05
CA ARG A 387 11.52 -3.42 6.07
C ARG A 387 12.05 -4.02 4.76
N LEU A 388 11.17 -4.51 3.89
CA LEU A 388 11.53 -5.05 2.58
C LEU A 388 11.54 -3.98 1.48
N ASP A 389 11.02 -2.78 1.76
CA ASP A 389 10.89 -1.71 0.80
C ASP A 389 12.25 -0.98 0.62
N ASP A 390 12.61 -0.62 -0.61
CA ASP A 390 13.81 0.14 -0.95
C ASP A 390 13.82 1.55 -0.35
N ALA A 391 12.64 2.13 -0.12
CA ALA A 391 12.46 3.35 0.64
C ALA A 391 11.00 3.51 1.11
N ALA A 392 10.78 4.34 2.14
CA ALA A 392 9.47 4.82 2.51
C ALA A 392 9.33 6.33 2.25
N LEU A 393 8.25 6.73 1.59
CA LEU A 393 7.82 8.13 1.47
C LEU A 393 6.78 8.43 2.54
N ILE A 394 7.13 9.29 3.49
CA ILE A 394 6.24 9.74 4.56
C ILE A 394 5.50 10.98 4.08
N VAL A 395 4.19 10.85 3.87
CA VAL A 395 3.31 11.99 3.61
C VAL A 395 3.02 12.63 4.96
N ARG A 396 3.62 13.80 5.23
CA ARG A 396 3.56 14.43 6.55
C ARG A 396 2.25 15.21 6.70
N GLY A 397 1.32 14.66 7.47
CA GLY A 397 0.10 15.31 7.95
C GLY A 397 0.19 15.75 9.42
N GLU A 398 -0.80 15.47 10.27
CA GLU A 398 -0.76 15.92 11.69
C GLU A 398 0.05 14.99 12.60
N ALA A 399 0.21 13.72 12.22
CA ALA A 399 0.90 12.71 13.01
C ALA A 399 2.40 12.61 12.67
N ARG A 400 3.25 12.43 13.69
CA ARG A 400 4.70 12.19 13.56
C ARG A 400 4.98 10.71 13.30
N PHE A 401 5.77 10.39 12.27
CA PHE A 401 6.11 9.01 11.91
C PHE A 401 7.29 8.48 12.74
N PRO A 402 7.25 7.23 13.27
CA PRO A 402 8.37 6.65 14.00
C PRO A 402 9.53 6.26 13.06
N TYR A 403 10.68 6.91 13.16
CA TYR A 403 11.79 6.87 12.18
C TYR A 403 12.59 5.55 12.10
N ASP A 404 12.17 4.47 12.77
CA ASP A 404 12.95 3.23 12.88
C ASP A 404 12.43 2.11 11.98
N LEU A 405 12.47 2.34 10.66
CA LEU A 405 12.14 1.31 9.66
C LEU A 405 13.35 0.50 9.17
N GLY A 406 14.58 0.95 9.46
CA GLY A 406 15.81 0.33 8.92
C GLY A 406 15.96 0.46 7.39
N ILE A 407 15.23 1.39 6.77
CA ILE A 407 15.22 1.64 5.31
C ILE A 407 15.36 3.15 5.05
N PRO A 408 15.85 3.57 3.87
CA PRO A 408 15.88 4.99 3.50
C PRO A 408 14.50 5.65 3.61
N LEU A 409 14.45 6.82 4.25
CA LEU A 409 13.22 7.61 4.44
C LEU A 409 13.21 8.80 3.49
N LEU A 410 12.07 9.11 2.91
CA LEU A 410 11.79 10.34 2.18
C LEU A 410 10.60 11.01 2.88
N ILE A 411 10.60 12.33 2.99
CA ILE A 411 9.48 13.08 3.59
C ILE A 411 8.84 13.92 2.50
N TRP A 412 7.52 13.87 2.41
CA TRP A 412 6.73 14.78 1.60
C TRP A 412 5.88 15.66 2.52
N ALA A 413 6.31 16.90 2.70
CA ALA A 413 5.68 17.89 3.55
C ALA A 413 4.52 18.59 2.84
N CYS A 414 3.50 17.83 2.42
CA CYS A 414 2.40 18.36 1.59
C CYS A 414 1.48 19.35 2.31
N SER A 415 1.37 19.28 3.65
CA SER A 415 0.53 20.16 4.46
C SER A 415 1.27 20.71 5.69
N HIS A 416 1.18 22.03 5.91
CA HIS A 416 1.87 22.76 6.98
C HIS A 416 3.39 22.51 7.05
N PRO A 417 4.18 22.74 5.99
CA PRO A 417 5.62 22.42 5.95
C PRO A 417 6.40 22.97 7.15
N THR A 418 6.00 24.11 7.69
CA THR A 418 6.54 24.75 8.90
C THR A 418 6.46 23.90 10.17
N ARG A 419 5.68 22.81 10.19
CA ARG A 419 5.61 21.87 11.33
C ARG A 419 6.61 20.71 11.22
N VAL A 420 7.35 20.56 10.12
CA VAL A 420 8.44 19.58 10.02
C VAL A 420 9.64 20.11 10.81
N SER A 421 10.02 19.44 11.90
CA SER A 421 11.18 19.86 12.70
C SER A 421 12.51 19.43 12.05
N PRO A 422 13.63 20.13 12.32
CA PRO A 422 14.95 19.68 11.87
C PRO A 422 15.30 18.25 12.30
N ASP A 423 14.90 17.83 13.51
CA ASP A 423 15.13 16.48 14.02
C ASP A 423 14.31 15.42 13.26
N GLU A 424 13.12 15.79 12.78
CA GLU A 424 12.29 14.95 11.91
C GLU A 424 12.88 14.82 10.50
N ALA A 425 13.51 15.88 9.98
CA ALA A 425 14.14 15.89 8.67
C ALA A 425 15.52 15.19 8.65
N ALA A 426 16.26 15.22 9.76
CA ALA A 426 17.62 14.70 9.87
C ALA A 426 17.82 13.24 9.40
N PRO A 427 16.92 12.27 9.68
CA PRO A 427 17.08 10.90 9.19
C PRO A 427 16.61 10.69 7.73
N ALA A 428 16.01 11.70 7.09
CA ALA A 428 15.46 11.58 5.75
C ALA A 428 16.54 11.77 4.67
N LEU A 429 16.49 10.92 3.65
CA LEU A 429 17.28 11.03 2.43
C LEU A 429 16.94 12.27 1.61
N ALA A 430 15.66 12.67 1.63
CA ALA A 430 15.19 13.91 1.02
C ALA A 430 13.89 14.36 1.68
N VAL A 431 13.69 15.67 1.73
CA VAL A 431 12.45 16.32 2.16
C VAL A 431 11.90 17.10 0.96
N PHE A 432 10.71 16.72 0.51
CA PHE A 432 9.98 17.33 -0.59
C PHE A 432 8.99 18.33 -0.02
N GLU A 433 9.16 19.61 -0.36
CA GLU A 433 8.33 20.70 0.15
C GLU A 433 7.47 21.32 -0.95
N PRO A 434 6.31 21.90 -0.60
CA PRO A 434 5.46 22.58 -1.55
C PRO A 434 6.04 23.96 -1.87
N GLY A 435 6.30 24.28 -3.15
CA GLY A 435 6.74 25.62 -3.54
C GLY A 435 7.40 25.69 -4.91
N TRP A 436 7.51 26.92 -5.44
CA TRP A 436 8.16 27.24 -6.71
C TRP A 436 9.44 28.09 -6.53
N ALA A 437 9.89 28.27 -5.30
CA ALA A 437 11.02 29.14 -4.93
C ALA A 437 12.22 28.32 -4.41
N ASP A 438 13.39 28.96 -4.39
CA ASP A 438 14.66 28.38 -3.96
C ASP A 438 14.63 27.79 -2.54
N GLN A 439 15.49 26.79 -2.34
CA GLN A 439 15.66 25.99 -1.13
C GLN A 439 15.66 26.83 0.16
N ASP A 440 14.99 26.36 1.22
CA ASP A 440 15.24 26.86 2.57
C ASP A 440 16.65 26.40 3.02
N PRO A 441 17.62 27.31 3.24
CA PRO A 441 18.99 26.97 3.61
C PRO A 441 19.12 26.41 5.04
N SER A 442 18.04 26.35 5.83
CA SER A 442 18.05 25.85 7.20
C SER A 442 17.90 24.33 7.36
N LEU A 443 17.63 23.59 6.27
CA LEU A 443 17.50 22.13 6.27
C LEU A 443 18.73 21.46 5.60
N PRO A 444 19.76 21.05 6.36
CA PRO A 444 20.98 20.49 5.77
C PRO A 444 20.74 19.07 5.19
N GLY A 445 21.13 18.85 3.94
CA GLY A 445 21.22 17.52 3.31
C GLY A 445 19.97 17.04 2.55
N ALA A 446 18.81 17.64 2.79
CA ALA A 446 17.60 17.37 2.03
C ALA A 446 17.66 18.09 0.68
N LEU A 447 17.54 17.34 -0.43
CA LEU A 447 17.15 17.96 -1.70
C LEU A 447 15.73 18.55 -1.49
N SER A 448 15.63 19.82 -1.09
CA SER A 448 14.37 20.56 -1.20
C SER A 448 14.10 20.68 -2.69
N VAL A 449 13.21 19.81 -3.16
CA VAL A 449 12.75 19.81 -4.53
C VAL A 449 11.44 20.58 -4.54
N PRO A 450 11.34 21.66 -5.34
CA PRO A 450 10.06 22.32 -5.57
C PRO A 450 9.08 21.29 -6.16
N LEU A 451 8.07 20.92 -5.37
CA LEU A 451 6.97 20.12 -5.87
C LEU A 451 6.15 21.04 -6.78
N LEU A 452 6.14 20.74 -8.07
CA LEU A 452 5.23 21.35 -9.04
C LEU A 452 3.81 20.88 -8.75
N ALA A 453 3.21 21.36 -7.65
CA ALA A 453 1.77 21.33 -7.40
C ALA A 453 1.13 19.92 -7.22
N PRO A 454 -0.15 19.84 -6.77
CA PRO A 454 -0.87 18.58 -6.57
C PRO A 454 -0.74 17.62 -7.74
N VAL A 455 -0.53 16.33 -7.48
CA VAL A 455 -0.58 15.34 -8.54
C VAL A 455 -2.02 15.22 -9.05
N PRO A 456 -2.31 15.60 -10.32
CA PRO A 456 -3.69 15.69 -10.75
C PRO A 456 -4.19 14.29 -11.16
N LEU A 457 -5.49 14.15 -11.07
CA LEU A 457 -6.22 12.90 -11.19
C LEU A 457 -6.60 12.59 -12.66
N PRO A 458 -6.34 11.37 -13.20
CA PRO A 458 -6.65 11.07 -14.61
C PRO A 458 -8.14 11.25 -14.93
N PRO A 459 -8.49 11.69 -16.15
CA PRO A 459 -9.87 11.96 -16.53
C PRO A 459 -10.71 10.68 -16.55
N LEU A 460 -11.95 10.76 -16.07
CA LEU A 460 -12.91 9.65 -16.12
C LEU A 460 -13.64 9.62 -17.49
N PRO A 461 -14.00 8.45 -18.02
CA PRO A 461 -14.86 8.36 -19.19
C PRO A 461 -16.18 9.10 -18.95
N ARG A 462 -16.55 10.00 -19.85
CA ARG A 462 -17.82 10.73 -19.75
C ARG A 462 -18.99 9.76 -19.96
N PRO A 463 -19.95 9.64 -19.02
CA PRO A 463 -21.18 8.91 -19.29
C PRO A 463 -21.90 9.42 -20.55
N ALA A 464 -22.54 8.50 -21.28
CA ALA A 464 -23.20 8.76 -22.56
C ALA A 464 -24.36 9.78 -22.46
N THR A 465 -24.92 9.96 -21.27
CA THR A 465 -25.92 10.99 -20.97
C THR A 465 -25.31 12.00 -20.00
N PRO A 466 -25.15 13.28 -20.38
CA PRO A 466 -24.57 14.27 -19.49
C PRO A 466 -25.52 14.58 -18.33
N PRO A 467 -25.05 14.57 -17.07
CA PRO A 467 -25.81 15.14 -15.97
C PRO A 467 -26.01 16.65 -16.19
N SER A 468 -27.06 17.22 -15.58
CA SER A 468 -27.30 18.67 -15.58
C SER A 468 -26.24 19.38 -14.73
N VAL A 469 -25.06 19.59 -15.30
CA VAL A 469 -23.93 20.28 -14.67
C VAL A 469 -23.81 21.70 -15.24
N PRO A 470 -23.72 22.74 -14.39
CA PRO A 470 -23.46 24.11 -14.84
C PRO A 470 -22.14 24.21 -15.62
N SER A 471 -22.09 25.09 -16.63
CA SER A 471 -20.86 25.33 -17.41
C SER A 471 -19.76 26.02 -16.61
N VAL A 472 -20.11 26.60 -15.45
CA VAL A 472 -19.23 27.28 -14.51
C VAL A 472 -19.47 26.70 -13.13
N VAL A 473 -18.43 26.20 -12.48
CA VAL A 473 -18.53 25.56 -11.17
C VAL A 473 -17.46 26.06 -10.20
N TYR A 474 -17.76 25.99 -8.91
CA TYR A 474 -16.82 26.15 -7.80
C TYR A 474 -16.94 24.91 -6.90
N VAL A 475 -15.81 24.37 -6.47
CA VAL A 475 -15.76 23.22 -5.54
C VAL A 475 -14.86 23.58 -4.37
N GLY A 476 -15.43 23.62 -3.16
CA GLY A 476 -14.70 23.92 -1.93
C GLY A 476 -15.60 24.45 -0.82
N SER A 477 -15.19 24.23 0.43
CA SER A 477 -15.88 24.78 1.60
C SER A 477 -15.68 26.28 1.77
N ALA A 478 -16.66 26.96 2.35
CA ALA A 478 -16.59 28.40 2.60
C ALA A 478 -15.48 28.73 3.62
N PRO A 479 -14.68 29.77 3.37
CA PRO A 479 -13.65 30.19 4.31
C PRO A 479 -14.22 30.45 5.71
N ARG A 480 -13.51 30.05 6.76
CA ARG A 480 -13.95 30.27 8.15
C ARG A 480 -13.86 31.75 8.53
N ASP A 481 -12.85 32.44 8.01
CA ASP A 481 -12.67 33.88 8.19
C ASP A 481 -13.68 34.66 7.32
N PRO A 482 -14.59 35.47 7.92
CA PRO A 482 -15.53 36.29 7.17
C PRO A 482 -14.87 37.24 6.16
N ALA A 483 -13.66 37.74 6.44
CA ALA A 483 -12.94 38.63 5.54
C ALA A 483 -12.45 37.89 4.28
N LEU A 484 -11.93 36.67 4.44
CA LEU A 484 -11.56 35.81 3.31
C LEU A 484 -12.79 35.37 2.51
N ARG A 485 -13.90 35.06 3.20
CA ARG A 485 -15.16 34.70 2.56
C ARG A 485 -15.71 35.84 1.69
N ALA A 486 -15.67 37.09 2.18
CA ALA A 486 -16.07 38.27 1.43
C ALA A 486 -15.11 38.59 0.25
N ALA A 487 -13.83 38.22 0.38
CA ALA A 487 -12.83 38.38 -0.67
C ALA A 487 -12.79 37.21 -1.68
N SER A 488 -13.67 36.22 -1.55
CA SER A 488 -13.69 35.03 -2.43
C SER A 488 -14.11 35.32 -3.87
N ILE A 489 -13.74 34.44 -4.79
CA ILE A 489 -14.20 34.43 -6.18
C ILE A 489 -15.68 34.06 -6.27
N VAL A 490 -16.21 33.32 -5.29
CA VAL A 490 -17.65 33.05 -5.16
C VAL A 490 -18.41 34.35 -4.93
N ALA A 491 -17.93 35.21 -4.02
CA ALA A 491 -18.51 36.54 -3.80
C ALA A 491 -18.43 37.40 -5.08
N LEU A 492 -17.29 37.38 -5.78
CA LEU A 492 -17.12 38.09 -7.05
C LEU A 492 -18.06 37.58 -8.16
N ALA A 493 -18.31 36.27 -8.22
CA ALA A 493 -19.22 35.64 -9.18
C ALA A 493 -20.68 35.99 -8.92
N LEU A 494 -21.07 36.12 -7.65
CA LEU A 494 -22.40 36.61 -7.25
C LEU A 494 -22.58 38.08 -7.62
N GLU A 495 -21.59 38.92 -7.38
CA GLU A 495 -21.59 40.33 -7.81
C GLU A 495 -21.71 40.46 -9.33
N ALA A 496 -20.99 39.61 -10.08
CA ALA A 496 -21.04 39.50 -11.53
C ALA A 496 -22.33 38.87 -12.09
N LYS A 497 -23.25 38.44 -11.21
CA LYS A 497 -24.53 37.78 -11.53
C LYS A 497 -24.36 36.58 -12.47
N LEU A 498 -23.31 35.78 -12.24
CA LEU A 498 -23.03 34.62 -13.07
C LEU A 498 -24.00 33.46 -12.79
N PRO A 499 -24.37 32.66 -13.81
CA PRO A 499 -25.01 31.37 -13.61
C PRO A 499 -23.92 30.31 -13.33
N PHE A 500 -23.67 30.01 -12.06
CA PHE A 500 -22.68 29.02 -11.63
C PHE A 500 -23.22 28.09 -10.54
N GLY A 501 -22.59 26.93 -10.37
CA GLY A 501 -22.87 26.00 -9.27
C GLY A 501 -21.74 25.98 -8.24
N VAL A 502 -22.09 25.97 -6.95
CA VAL A 502 -21.18 25.85 -5.81
C VAL A 502 -21.38 24.50 -5.17
N TYR A 503 -20.31 23.72 -5.01
CA TYR A 503 -20.31 22.41 -4.38
C TYR A 503 -19.38 22.44 -3.17
N GLY A 504 -19.94 22.45 -1.97
CA GLY A 504 -19.16 22.51 -0.73
C GLY A 504 -19.96 23.09 0.44
N GLN A 505 -19.43 22.93 1.65
CA GLN A 505 -20.13 23.28 2.88
C GLN A 505 -19.93 24.74 3.28
N GLY A 506 -20.85 25.27 4.09
CA GLY A 506 -20.71 26.59 4.73
C GLY A 506 -21.06 27.81 3.87
N TRP A 507 -21.61 27.60 2.68
CA TRP A 507 -22.01 28.67 1.75
C TRP A 507 -23.48 29.11 1.87
N HIS A 508 -24.27 28.45 2.72
CA HIS A 508 -25.73 28.62 2.81
C HIS A 508 -26.20 30.05 3.12
N ASP A 509 -25.37 30.84 3.80
CA ASP A 509 -25.70 32.23 4.15
C ASP A 509 -25.50 33.23 3.00
N ILE A 510 -24.83 32.83 1.90
CA ILE A 510 -24.36 33.74 0.84
C ILE A 510 -24.80 33.27 -0.54
N VAL A 511 -24.75 31.97 -0.81
CA VAL A 511 -25.07 31.40 -2.12
C VAL A 511 -26.54 30.98 -2.16
N PRO A 512 -27.32 31.40 -3.19
CA PRO A 512 -28.71 30.98 -3.32
C PRO A 512 -28.86 29.45 -3.35
N PRO A 513 -29.91 28.87 -2.73
CA PRO A 513 -30.13 27.42 -2.73
C PRO A 513 -30.21 26.79 -4.13
N THR A 514 -30.59 27.56 -5.14
CA THR A 514 -30.63 27.11 -6.55
C THR A 514 -29.26 26.94 -7.19
N GLN A 515 -28.21 27.48 -6.58
CA GLN A 515 -26.83 27.42 -7.03
C GLN A 515 -25.92 26.62 -6.08
N LEU A 516 -26.43 26.17 -4.93
CA LEU A 516 -25.65 25.50 -3.89
C LEU A 516 -25.97 24.00 -3.80
N PHE A 517 -24.93 23.18 -3.86
CA PHE A 517 -24.93 21.80 -3.41
C PHE A 517 -24.18 21.71 -2.08
N ASP A 518 -24.92 21.59 -0.98
CA ASP A 518 -24.37 21.51 0.37
C ASP A 518 -24.02 20.05 0.72
N GLY A 519 -22.77 19.68 0.44
CA GLY A 519 -22.27 18.32 0.65
C GLY A 519 -20.82 18.17 0.23
N VAL A 520 -20.18 17.10 0.70
CA VAL A 520 -18.80 16.75 0.33
C VAL A 520 -18.83 15.85 -0.91
N LEU A 521 -18.11 16.25 -1.95
CA LEU A 521 -17.96 15.44 -3.16
C LEU A 521 -16.76 14.49 -3.02
N SER A 522 -16.93 13.24 -3.48
CA SER A 522 -15.78 12.36 -3.69
C SER A 522 -14.92 12.88 -4.85
N ASP A 523 -13.63 12.55 -4.85
CA ASP A 523 -12.71 12.94 -5.93
C ASP A 523 -13.21 12.52 -7.32
N ASP A 524 -13.84 11.36 -7.45
CA ASP A 524 -14.41 10.90 -8.72
C ASP A 524 -15.58 11.78 -9.19
N MET A 525 -16.42 12.23 -8.26
CA MET A 525 -17.50 13.18 -8.57
C MET A 525 -16.94 14.55 -8.96
N VAL A 526 -15.88 15.03 -8.31
CA VAL A 526 -15.20 16.29 -8.68
C VAL A 526 -14.63 16.20 -10.09
N ARG A 527 -13.97 15.09 -10.45
CA ARG A 527 -13.46 14.88 -11.82
C ARG A 527 -14.57 14.86 -12.86
N LEU A 528 -15.67 14.14 -12.58
CA LEU A 528 -16.82 14.12 -13.48
C LEU A 528 -17.40 15.53 -13.64
N LEU A 529 -17.58 16.25 -12.53
CA LEU A 529 -18.07 17.62 -12.53
C LEU A 529 -17.20 18.53 -13.39
N PHE A 530 -15.88 18.53 -13.20
CA PHE A 530 -14.95 19.32 -14.00
C PHE A 530 -14.92 18.88 -15.45
N GLY A 531 -15.06 17.57 -15.71
CA GLY A 531 -15.16 17.03 -17.07
C GLY A 531 -16.37 17.55 -17.83
N TYR A 532 -17.43 18.00 -17.16
CA TYR A 532 -18.61 18.63 -17.78
C TYR A 532 -18.61 20.16 -17.69
N ALA A 533 -17.87 20.75 -16.73
CA ALA A 533 -17.69 22.18 -16.63
C ALA A 533 -16.77 22.72 -17.74
N ARG A 534 -17.02 23.95 -18.20
CA ARG A 534 -16.10 24.67 -19.12
C ARG A 534 -15.12 25.54 -18.34
N VAL A 535 -15.59 26.09 -17.23
CA VAL A 535 -14.84 27.01 -16.37
C VAL A 535 -14.95 26.53 -14.92
N VAL A 536 -13.82 26.51 -14.22
CA VAL A 536 -13.77 26.23 -12.78
C VAL A 536 -13.28 27.49 -12.07
N LEU A 537 -14.06 28.00 -11.13
CA LEU A 537 -13.69 29.14 -10.30
C LEU A 537 -12.86 28.66 -9.11
N ILE A 538 -11.78 29.37 -8.79
CA ILE A 538 -10.80 28.95 -7.81
C ILE A 538 -10.38 30.11 -6.90
N ASP A 539 -10.38 29.84 -5.59
CA ASP A 539 -9.97 30.76 -4.53
C ASP A 539 -8.55 30.50 -4.01
N PRO A 540 -7.88 31.50 -3.42
CA PRO A 540 -6.59 31.31 -2.77
C PRO A 540 -6.71 30.46 -1.49
N LEU A 541 -5.60 29.83 -1.10
CA LEU A 541 -5.50 29.11 0.18
C LEU A 541 -5.58 30.06 1.38
N GLU A 542 -6.28 29.64 2.44
CA GLU A 542 -6.41 30.42 3.70
C GLU A 542 -5.05 30.64 4.37
N ASP A 543 -4.19 29.61 4.40
CA ASP A 543 -2.88 29.63 5.03
C ASP A 543 -1.86 30.48 4.23
N ALA A 544 -1.36 31.55 4.86
CA ALA A 544 -0.39 32.46 4.28
C ALA A 544 0.90 31.77 3.83
N ALA A 545 1.34 30.71 4.52
CA ALA A 545 2.54 29.94 4.18
C ALA A 545 2.34 29.08 2.91
N LEU A 546 1.09 28.77 2.56
CA LEU A 546 0.73 27.98 1.38
C LEU A 546 0.30 28.85 0.18
N ARG A 547 0.28 30.17 0.32
CA ARG A 547 -0.12 31.09 -0.77
C ARG A 547 0.80 31.05 -1.99
N CYS A 548 1.98 30.44 -1.88
CA CYS A 548 2.88 30.17 -2.99
C CYS A 548 2.53 28.92 -3.81
N LEU A 549 1.50 28.15 -3.42
CA LEU A 549 1.03 26.99 -4.17
C LEU A 549 -0.12 27.35 -5.11
N PRO A 550 -0.32 26.59 -6.20
CA PRO A 550 -1.59 26.64 -6.92
C PRO A 550 -2.70 26.23 -5.96
N PRO A 551 -3.86 26.88 -6.03
CA PRO A 551 -4.90 26.56 -5.10
C PRO A 551 -5.48 25.16 -5.34
N PRO A 552 -6.21 24.61 -4.36
CA PRO A 552 -6.88 23.32 -4.49
C PRO A 552 -7.67 23.26 -5.79
N ARG A 553 -7.67 22.08 -6.42
CA ARG A 553 -8.44 21.78 -7.64
C ARG A 553 -8.01 22.53 -8.91
N PHE A 554 -6.99 23.39 -8.85
CA PHE A 554 -6.45 24.10 -10.02
C PHE A 554 -5.95 23.17 -11.12
N LEU A 555 -5.13 22.18 -10.76
CA LEU A 555 -4.63 21.21 -11.73
C LEU A 555 -5.69 20.17 -12.13
N ASP A 556 -6.57 19.80 -11.18
CA ASP A 556 -7.69 18.89 -11.46
C ASP A 556 -8.62 19.46 -12.54
N ALA A 557 -8.87 20.78 -12.52
CA ALA A 557 -9.65 21.46 -13.53
C ALA A 557 -9.02 21.36 -14.92
N ILE A 558 -7.70 21.65 -15.02
CA ILE A 558 -6.97 21.59 -16.29
C ILE A 558 -6.99 20.17 -16.86
N GLN A 559 -6.67 19.16 -16.03
CA GLN A 559 -6.62 17.76 -16.47
C GLN A 559 -8.00 17.22 -16.88
N ALA A 560 -9.07 17.72 -16.28
CA ALA A 560 -10.44 17.38 -16.68
C ALA A 560 -10.92 18.13 -17.94
N GLY A 561 -10.12 19.06 -18.47
CA GLY A 561 -10.43 19.85 -19.66
C GLY A 561 -11.28 21.09 -19.38
N ALA A 562 -11.21 21.63 -18.16
CA ALA A 562 -11.81 22.91 -17.79
C ALA A 562 -10.73 23.99 -17.62
N VAL A 563 -11.08 25.25 -17.88
CA VAL A 563 -10.16 26.39 -17.69
C VAL A 563 -10.35 26.95 -16.28
N PRO A 564 -9.33 26.91 -15.41
CA PRO A 564 -9.40 27.52 -14.10
C PRO A 564 -9.36 29.05 -14.22
N VAL A 565 -10.25 29.72 -13.49
CA VAL A 565 -10.27 31.17 -13.35
C VAL A 565 -10.10 31.51 -11.88
N CYS A 566 -9.18 32.42 -11.59
CA CYS A 566 -8.84 32.79 -10.22
C CYS A 566 -8.85 34.31 -10.02
N ARG A 567 -8.85 34.74 -8.76
CA ARG A 567 -8.72 36.16 -8.40
C ARG A 567 -7.26 36.61 -8.42
N ALA A 568 -6.98 37.88 -8.68
CA ALA A 568 -5.61 38.41 -8.75
C ALA A 568 -4.76 38.14 -7.51
N GLU A 569 -5.39 38.13 -6.33
CA GLU A 569 -4.72 37.86 -5.06
C GLU A 569 -4.09 36.46 -4.99
N THR A 570 -4.65 35.51 -5.75
CA THR A 570 -4.23 34.12 -5.86
C THR A 570 -3.01 33.93 -6.75
N ALA A 571 -2.87 34.78 -7.78
CA ALA A 571 -1.86 34.60 -8.82
C ALA A 571 -0.49 35.19 -8.47
N ARG A 572 -0.41 36.05 -7.44
CA ARG A 572 0.80 36.83 -7.09
C ARG A 572 2.03 35.99 -6.73
N ASN A 573 1.87 34.71 -6.41
CA ASN A 573 2.97 33.83 -6.04
C ASN A 573 3.20 32.68 -7.03
N CYS A 574 2.50 32.67 -8.17
CA CYS A 574 2.76 31.73 -9.25
C CYS A 574 4.00 32.16 -10.05
N PRO A 575 4.83 31.23 -10.57
CA PRO A 575 5.93 31.60 -11.45
C PRO A 575 5.45 32.27 -12.72
N GLY A 576 6.36 33.04 -13.33
CA GLY A 576 6.04 33.91 -14.47
C GLY A 576 5.41 33.21 -15.67
N ASP A 577 5.67 31.92 -15.90
CA ASP A 577 5.06 31.18 -17.02
C ASP A 577 3.63 30.72 -16.69
N TRP A 578 3.37 30.33 -15.44
CA TRP A 578 2.03 29.98 -14.96
C TRP A 578 1.13 31.20 -14.83
N LEU A 579 1.67 32.32 -14.35
CA LEU A 579 0.97 33.59 -14.28
C LEU A 579 0.46 34.04 -15.67
N ARG A 580 1.24 33.79 -16.73
CA ARG A 580 0.85 34.10 -18.13
C ARG A 580 -0.19 33.13 -18.69
N ALA A 581 -0.24 31.91 -18.16
CA ALA A 581 -1.18 30.87 -18.59
C ALA A 581 -2.50 30.85 -17.79
N MET A 582 -2.55 31.51 -16.62
CA MET A 582 -3.75 31.61 -15.80
C MET A 582 -4.72 32.68 -16.33
N GLU A 583 -6.01 32.39 -16.20
CA GLU A 583 -7.07 33.38 -16.42
C GLU A 583 -7.42 34.03 -15.08
N ILE A 584 -7.25 35.34 -15.01
CA ILE A 584 -7.33 36.10 -13.76
C ILE A 584 -8.41 37.18 -13.92
N ALA A 585 -9.25 37.33 -12.90
CA ALA A 585 -10.21 38.42 -12.81
C ALA A 585 -9.91 39.31 -11.59
N GLU A 586 -9.82 40.63 -11.80
CA GLU A 586 -9.63 41.61 -10.72
C GLU A 586 -10.96 42.24 -10.27
N SER A 587 -11.99 42.15 -11.12
CA SER A 587 -13.32 42.73 -10.89
C SER A 587 -14.46 41.85 -11.39
N ALA A 588 -15.69 42.13 -10.94
CA ALA A 588 -16.90 41.42 -11.37
C ALA A 588 -17.15 41.53 -12.88
N ASP A 589 -16.88 42.70 -13.48
CA ASP A 589 -17.03 42.94 -14.92
C ASP A 589 -16.03 42.12 -15.76
N GLU A 590 -14.79 42.02 -15.28
CA GLU A 590 -13.77 41.19 -15.92
C GLU A 590 -14.11 39.71 -15.82
N LEU A 591 -14.52 39.24 -14.63
CA LEU A 591 -14.95 37.87 -14.42
C LEU A 591 -16.11 37.52 -15.37
N HIS A 592 -17.11 38.41 -15.49
CA HIS A 592 -18.24 38.23 -16.40
C HIS A 592 -17.80 38.09 -17.86
N ARG A 593 -16.95 39.01 -18.35
CA ARG A 593 -16.44 38.97 -19.74
C ARG A 593 -15.62 37.73 -20.02
N LEU A 594 -14.75 37.34 -19.09
CA LEU A 594 -13.86 36.20 -19.20
C LEU A 594 -14.64 34.89 -19.24
N VAL A 595 -15.53 34.68 -18.27
CA VAL A 595 -16.40 33.49 -18.20
C VAL A 595 -17.27 33.39 -19.45
N ARG A 596 -17.87 34.50 -19.90
CA ARG A 596 -18.65 34.53 -21.14
C ARG A 596 -17.80 34.13 -22.33
N ARG A 597 -16.58 34.68 -22.48
CA ARG A 597 -15.67 34.36 -23.58
C ARG A 597 -15.31 32.88 -23.60
N LEU A 598 -14.96 32.30 -22.45
CA LEU A 598 -14.65 30.87 -22.31
C LEU A 598 -15.88 29.98 -22.59
N ALA A 599 -17.07 30.43 -22.20
CA ALA A 599 -18.31 29.70 -22.41
C ALA A 599 -18.83 29.76 -23.86
N THR A 600 -18.60 30.86 -24.60
CA THR A 600 -19.17 31.06 -25.94
C THR A 600 -18.17 30.91 -27.09
N ASN A 601 -16.86 30.86 -26.83
CA ASN A 601 -15.83 30.71 -27.87
C ASN A 601 -15.03 29.40 -27.68
N PRO A 602 -15.42 28.30 -28.38
CA PRO A 602 -14.70 27.03 -28.30
C PRO A 602 -13.23 27.10 -28.72
N GLY A 603 -12.89 27.95 -29.69
CA GLY A 603 -11.50 28.10 -30.15
C GLY A 603 -10.61 28.75 -29.08
N TYR A 604 -11.12 29.77 -28.40
CA TYR A 604 -10.41 30.39 -27.27
C TYR A 604 -10.25 29.40 -26.11
N HIS A 605 -11.30 28.66 -25.76
CA HIS A 605 -11.26 27.64 -24.70
C HIS A 605 -10.21 26.55 -25.02
N ALA A 606 -10.21 26.00 -26.24
CA ALA A 606 -9.23 25.01 -26.66
C ALA A 606 -7.79 25.57 -26.68
N GLN A 607 -7.60 26.82 -27.13
CA GLN A 607 -6.31 27.48 -27.10
C GLN A 607 -5.76 27.62 -25.67
N ARG A 608 -6.61 28.01 -24.71
CA ARG A 608 -6.20 28.12 -23.30
C ARG A 608 -5.86 26.77 -22.70
N LEU A 609 -6.67 25.74 -22.98
CA LEU A 609 -6.38 24.39 -22.52
C LEU A 609 -5.07 23.84 -23.09
N ALA A 610 -4.74 24.12 -24.35
CA ALA A 610 -3.48 23.69 -24.95
C ALA A 610 -2.27 24.29 -24.19
N VAL A 611 -2.27 25.60 -23.96
CA VAL A 611 -1.19 26.28 -23.19
C VAL A 611 -1.07 25.72 -21.78
N LEU A 612 -2.19 25.51 -21.10
CA LEU A 612 -2.21 24.94 -19.75
C LEU A 612 -1.78 23.47 -19.71
N SER A 613 -2.09 22.70 -20.76
CA SER A 613 -1.70 21.28 -20.85
C SER A 613 -0.21 21.13 -21.18
N ASP A 614 0.36 21.99 -22.02
CA ASP A 614 1.79 21.99 -22.33
C ASP A 614 2.64 22.27 -21.07
N LEU A 615 2.13 23.12 -20.16
CA LEU A 615 2.78 23.36 -18.87
C LEU A 615 2.69 22.17 -17.90
N LEU A 616 1.82 21.20 -18.17
CA LEU A 616 1.63 19.98 -17.39
C LEU A 616 2.38 18.78 -17.96
N ASP A 617 3.20 18.92 -19.01
CA ASP A 617 3.97 17.81 -19.60
C ASP A 617 5.48 17.95 -19.30
N PRO A 618 6.12 17.01 -18.55
CA PRO A 618 5.52 15.83 -17.93
C PRO A 618 4.64 16.18 -16.73
N THR A 619 3.69 15.29 -16.40
CA THR A 619 2.78 15.54 -15.29
C THR A 619 3.55 15.75 -13.98
N PRO A 620 3.05 16.58 -13.05
CA PRO A 620 3.59 16.68 -11.69
C PRO A 620 3.86 15.33 -11.02
N ALA A 621 2.98 14.35 -11.27
CA ALA A 621 3.10 12.97 -10.80
C ALA A 621 4.42 12.35 -11.23
N ASP A 622 4.68 12.42 -12.54
CA ASP A 622 5.78 11.72 -13.19
C ASP A 622 7.10 12.40 -12.86
N ALA A 623 7.11 13.73 -12.83
CA ALA A 623 8.25 14.51 -12.37
C ALA A 623 8.60 14.19 -10.92
N PHE A 624 7.60 14.08 -10.03
CA PHE A 624 7.84 13.72 -8.63
C PHE A 624 8.31 12.27 -8.49
N ALA A 625 7.66 11.34 -9.19
CA ALA A 625 8.05 9.93 -9.22
C ALA A 625 9.50 9.73 -9.69
N ALA A 626 9.92 10.46 -10.74
CA ALA A 626 11.30 10.43 -11.23
C ALA A 626 12.30 10.92 -10.16
N ARG A 627 11.96 11.97 -9.41
CA ARG A 627 12.84 12.50 -8.36
C ARG A 627 12.93 11.60 -7.14
N ILE A 628 11.83 10.93 -6.77
CA ILE A 628 11.85 9.85 -5.77
C ILE A 628 12.79 8.75 -6.24
N GLU A 629 12.61 8.26 -7.47
CA GLU A 629 13.46 7.21 -8.05
C GLU A 629 14.94 7.59 -8.00
N ASP A 630 15.30 8.78 -8.48
CA ASP A 630 16.66 9.29 -8.49
C ASP A 630 17.26 9.40 -7.08
N SER A 631 16.48 9.88 -6.12
CA SER A 631 16.93 10.03 -4.73
C SER A 631 17.25 8.67 -4.13
N VAL A 632 16.31 7.73 -4.26
CA VAL A 632 16.48 6.35 -3.78
C VAL A 632 17.69 5.70 -4.46
N ARG A 633 17.78 5.76 -5.79
CA ARG A 633 18.90 5.15 -6.54
C ARG A 633 20.25 5.71 -6.09
N ARG A 634 20.39 7.02 -5.93
CA ARG A 634 21.63 7.63 -5.42
C ARG A 634 22.02 7.07 -4.06
N ALA A 635 21.07 7.02 -3.12
CA ALA A 635 21.32 6.45 -1.79
C ALA A 635 21.80 5.01 -1.86
N TRP A 636 21.16 4.19 -2.70
CA TRP A 636 21.55 2.79 -2.87
C TRP A 636 22.90 2.61 -3.56
N THR A 637 23.29 3.49 -4.47
CA THR A 637 24.65 3.49 -5.04
C THR A 637 25.68 3.80 -3.96
N THR A 638 25.44 4.83 -3.14
CA THR A 638 26.33 5.18 -2.01
C THR A 638 26.40 4.08 -0.94
N LEU A 639 25.28 3.40 -0.67
CA LEU A 639 25.21 2.27 0.27
C LEU A 639 25.82 0.97 -0.31
N ALA A 640 25.81 0.79 -1.63
CA ALA A 640 26.45 -0.37 -2.28
C ALA A 640 27.98 -0.33 -2.22
N ASP A 641 28.56 0.86 -2.07
CA ASP A 641 30.01 1.08 -1.91
C ASP A 641 30.46 1.03 -0.42
N THR A 642 29.52 0.91 0.51
CA THR A 642 29.84 0.66 1.93
C THR A 642 29.82 -0.83 2.22
N GLU A 643 30.93 -1.36 2.75
CA GLU A 643 30.98 -2.74 3.26
C GLU A 643 29.79 -2.99 4.20
N PRO A 644 29.15 -4.17 4.14
CA PRO A 644 28.08 -4.49 5.07
C PRO A 644 28.59 -4.28 6.51
N PRO A 645 27.80 -3.62 7.39
CA PRO A 645 28.25 -3.42 8.76
C PRO A 645 28.61 -4.77 9.36
N ALA A 646 29.73 -4.80 10.08
CA ALA A 646 30.19 -6.00 10.77
C ALA A 646 29.04 -6.58 11.60
N PRO A 647 28.92 -7.92 11.69
CA PRO A 647 27.85 -8.54 12.46
C PRO A 647 27.81 -7.95 13.88
N PRO A 648 26.61 -7.56 14.39
CA PRO A 648 26.52 -6.85 15.65
C PRO A 648 27.08 -7.72 16.79
N VAL A 649 27.99 -7.14 17.57
CA VAL A 649 28.61 -7.78 18.74
C VAL A 649 27.90 -7.33 20.01
N CYS A 650 27.71 -8.23 20.96
CA CYS A 650 27.19 -7.88 22.28
C CYS A 650 28.18 -6.96 23.01
N PRO A 651 27.80 -5.73 23.42
CA PRO A 651 28.74 -4.80 24.06
C PRO A 651 29.19 -5.26 25.46
N LEU A 652 28.54 -6.26 26.05
CA LEU A 652 28.93 -6.82 27.34
C LEU A 652 30.02 -7.89 27.22
N CYS A 653 29.97 -8.76 26.20
CA CYS A 653 30.83 -9.95 26.11
C CYS A 653 31.51 -10.17 24.76
N GLY A 654 31.20 -9.36 23.74
CA GLY A 654 31.70 -9.55 22.36
C GLY A 654 31.02 -10.66 21.58
N GLY A 655 30.03 -11.38 22.16
CA GLY A 655 29.33 -12.47 21.50
C GLY A 655 28.52 -12.02 20.28
N ILE A 656 28.46 -12.87 19.25
CA ILE A 656 27.82 -12.59 17.95
C ILE A 656 26.52 -13.38 17.72
N ALA A 657 26.12 -14.22 18.67
CA ALA A 657 24.95 -15.09 18.57
C ALA A 657 23.85 -14.66 19.54
N PHE A 658 22.60 -14.61 19.05
CA PHE A 658 21.44 -14.09 19.79
C PHE A 658 20.22 -15.03 19.63
N GLY A 659 19.36 -15.11 20.66
CA GLY A 659 18.10 -15.88 20.64
C GLY A 659 16.96 -15.23 21.43
N SER A 660 15.85 -15.96 21.63
CA SER A 660 14.66 -15.47 22.35
C SER A 660 14.92 -15.17 23.83
N GLY A 661 14.08 -14.32 24.44
CA GLY A 661 14.17 -13.94 25.86
C GLY A 661 13.75 -15.06 26.84
N PRO A 662 13.87 -14.83 28.16
CA PRO A 662 13.34 -15.73 29.20
C PRO A 662 11.81 -15.90 29.12
N GLY A 663 11.29 -17.06 29.50
CA GLY A 663 9.84 -17.33 29.58
C GLY A 663 9.14 -17.71 28.27
N GLY A 664 9.86 -17.92 27.16
CA GLY A 664 9.25 -18.25 25.87
C GLY A 664 8.46 -17.08 25.25
N LEU A 665 8.52 -15.89 25.86
CA LEU A 665 7.99 -14.66 25.30
C LEU A 665 8.70 -14.41 23.97
N ALA A 666 7.95 -14.62 22.88
CA ALA A 666 8.28 -14.02 21.61
C ALA A 666 8.38 -12.50 21.82
N PRO A 667 9.33 -11.81 21.18
CA PRO A 667 9.36 -10.36 21.25
C PRO A 667 7.99 -9.80 20.84
N LEU A 668 7.50 -8.81 21.57
CA LEU A 668 6.25 -8.13 21.22
C LEU A 668 6.38 -7.61 19.77
N PRO A 669 5.32 -7.73 18.94
CA PRO A 669 5.31 -7.10 17.63
C PRO A 669 5.69 -5.61 17.78
N PRO A 670 6.62 -5.08 16.97
CA PRO A 670 6.89 -5.50 15.59
C PRO A 670 8.25 -6.18 15.33
N ARG A 671 9.02 -6.59 16.35
CA ARG A 671 10.42 -6.98 16.16
C ARG A 671 10.65 -8.46 16.46
N ASP A 672 10.51 -9.34 15.46
CA ASP A 672 10.97 -10.74 15.50
C ASP A 672 12.53 -10.86 15.54
N GLN A 673 13.19 -10.07 16.40
CA GLN A 673 14.63 -10.06 16.57
C GLN A 673 15.01 -10.84 17.85
N PRO A 674 16.11 -11.60 17.81
CA PRO A 674 16.62 -12.27 19.00
C PRO A 674 17.12 -11.27 20.05
N VAL A 675 16.42 -11.17 21.18
CA VAL A 675 16.67 -10.17 22.24
C VAL A 675 17.77 -10.54 23.23
N ARG A 676 18.09 -11.83 23.36
CA ARG A 676 19.03 -12.37 24.35
C ARG A 676 20.35 -12.74 23.71
N CYS A 677 21.46 -12.22 24.21
CA CYS A 677 22.79 -12.71 23.84
C CYS A 677 22.95 -14.16 24.30
N LEU A 678 23.30 -15.08 23.39
CA LEU A 678 23.48 -16.50 23.73
C LEU A 678 24.77 -16.78 24.49
N SER A 679 25.75 -15.87 24.44
CA SER A 679 27.01 -16.02 25.16
C SER A 679 26.94 -15.58 26.62
N CYS A 680 26.24 -14.48 26.93
CA CYS A 680 26.21 -13.90 28.28
C CYS A 680 24.81 -13.72 28.87
N GLY A 681 23.75 -14.04 28.13
CA GLY A 681 22.36 -13.86 28.58
C GLY A 681 21.85 -12.42 28.59
N ALA A 682 22.67 -11.43 28.18
CA ALA A 682 22.28 -10.02 28.21
C ALA A 682 21.02 -9.72 27.36
N LEU A 683 20.13 -8.89 27.90
CA LEU A 683 18.92 -8.38 27.24
C LEU A 683 19.11 -6.95 26.75
N GLU A 684 18.11 -6.38 26.07
CA GLU A 684 18.19 -5.04 25.45
C GLU A 684 18.58 -3.97 26.48
N ARG A 685 17.90 -3.94 27.63
CA ARG A 685 18.18 -3.01 28.74
C ARG A 685 19.63 -3.07 29.23
N HIS A 686 20.23 -4.27 29.34
CA HIS A 686 21.60 -4.43 29.82
C HIS A 686 22.60 -3.83 28.81
N ARG A 687 22.32 -4.02 27.51
CA ARG A 687 23.16 -3.51 26.42
C ARG A 687 23.05 -2.00 26.28
N GLY A 688 21.84 -1.44 26.38
CA GLY A 688 21.63 0.01 26.40
C GLY A 688 22.35 0.68 27.57
N LEU A 689 22.16 0.17 28.79
CA LEU A 689 22.86 0.66 29.98
C LEU A 689 24.39 0.54 29.83
N ARG A 690 24.89 -0.56 29.27
CA ARG A 690 26.34 -0.75 29.03
C ARG A 690 26.93 0.33 28.12
N GLN A 691 26.22 0.74 27.08
CA GLN A 691 26.69 1.81 26.20
C GLN A 691 26.78 3.14 26.94
N MET A 692 25.70 3.52 27.61
CA MET A 692 25.61 4.75 28.40
C MET A 692 26.75 4.84 29.41
N TRP A 693 26.99 3.78 30.20
CA TRP A 693 28.08 3.78 31.16
C TRP A 693 29.48 3.76 30.52
N THR A 694 29.64 3.19 29.33
CA THR A 694 30.92 3.25 28.61
C THR A 694 31.23 4.70 28.23
N ILE A 695 30.25 5.46 27.75
CA ILE A 695 30.38 6.91 27.46
C ILE A 695 30.80 7.66 28.73
N LEU A 696 30.13 7.41 29.86
CA LEU A 696 30.45 8.06 31.13
C LEU A 696 31.86 7.71 31.63
N ALA A 697 32.28 6.46 31.49
CA ALA A 697 33.61 6.00 31.90
C ALA A 697 34.71 6.59 31.02
N GLU A 698 34.52 6.62 29.69
CA GLU A 698 35.45 7.21 28.73
C GLU A 698 35.59 8.73 28.92
N ALA A 699 34.52 9.40 29.35
CA ALA A 699 34.55 10.81 29.74
C ALA A 699 35.17 11.07 31.12
N GLY A 700 35.60 10.01 31.83
CA GLY A 700 36.23 10.13 33.15
C GLY A 700 35.26 10.49 34.29
N LEU A 701 33.95 10.28 34.10
CA LEU A 701 32.93 10.57 35.12
C LEU A 701 32.68 9.41 36.09
N CYS A 702 33.18 8.22 35.76
CA CYS A 702 33.16 7.09 36.67
C CYS A 702 34.39 7.17 37.59
N ALA A 703 34.17 7.57 38.83
CA ALA A 703 35.16 7.60 39.90
C ALA A 703 34.42 7.58 41.25
N GLY A 704 35.13 7.31 42.35
CA GLY A 704 34.54 7.28 43.69
C GLY A 704 33.95 5.92 44.05
N ARG A 705 33.09 5.91 45.07
CA ARG A 705 32.50 4.70 45.66
C ARG A 705 31.12 4.50 45.08
N ALA A 706 30.88 3.33 44.51
CA ALA A 706 29.59 2.94 43.95
C ALA A 706 28.95 1.80 44.76
N LEU A 707 27.64 1.91 44.98
CA LEU A 707 26.80 0.83 45.50
C LEU A 707 25.77 0.45 44.43
N GLN A 708 25.68 -0.84 44.12
CA GLN A 708 24.66 -1.39 43.24
C GLN A 708 23.74 -2.32 44.02
N PHE A 709 22.43 -2.14 43.88
CA PHE A 709 21.43 -3.07 44.38
C PHE A 709 21.13 -4.12 43.32
N SER A 710 21.32 -5.39 43.70
CA SER A 710 21.25 -6.58 42.86
C SER A 710 22.31 -6.66 41.75
N PRO A 711 22.89 -7.84 41.47
CA PRO A 711 23.86 -8.00 40.38
C PRO A 711 23.24 -7.69 39.00
N GLU A 712 23.92 -6.84 38.25
CA GLU A 712 23.54 -6.38 36.91
C GLU A 712 24.83 -6.16 36.11
N ALA A 713 24.88 -6.68 34.89
CA ALA A 713 26.11 -6.81 34.12
C ALA A 713 26.37 -5.61 33.19
N SER A 714 25.55 -4.57 33.23
CA SER A 714 25.70 -3.36 32.43
C SER A 714 26.84 -2.44 32.88
N VAL A 715 27.32 -2.59 34.12
CA VAL A 715 28.37 -1.75 34.73
C VAL A 715 29.65 -2.56 34.96
N LYS A 716 30.82 -1.94 34.84
CA LYS A 716 32.13 -2.58 35.08
C LYS A 716 32.67 -2.07 36.42
N PRO A 717 32.89 -2.94 37.42
CA PRO A 717 33.43 -2.53 38.72
C PRO A 717 34.74 -1.71 38.64
N GLN A 718 35.54 -1.96 37.60
CA GLN A 718 36.83 -1.30 37.38
C GLN A 718 36.72 0.19 37.03
N TRP A 719 35.51 0.67 36.71
CA TRP A 719 35.26 2.09 36.47
C TRP A 719 35.18 2.92 37.75
N PHE A 720 35.16 2.29 38.93
CA PHE A 720 35.00 2.99 40.21
C PHE A 720 36.18 2.70 41.13
N THR A 721 36.41 3.60 42.10
CA THR A 721 37.45 3.41 43.12
C THR A 721 37.13 2.22 44.01
N THR A 722 35.87 2.09 44.42
CA THR A 722 35.32 0.90 45.07
C THR A 722 33.94 0.60 44.53
N PHE A 723 33.62 -0.67 44.36
CA PHE A 723 32.33 -1.10 43.83
C PHE A 723 31.73 -2.18 44.74
N GLU A 724 30.61 -1.86 45.36
CA GLU A 724 29.88 -2.75 46.24
C GLU A 724 28.58 -3.20 45.58
N VAL A 725 28.22 -4.48 45.71
CA VAL A 725 26.98 -5.04 45.18
C VAL A 725 26.19 -5.68 46.31
N SER A 726 25.04 -5.12 46.67
CA SER A 726 24.09 -5.73 47.61
C SER A 726 23.31 -6.82 46.88
N VAL A 727 23.33 -8.06 47.38
CA VAL A 727 22.60 -9.19 46.76
C VAL A 727 21.41 -9.56 47.63
N PHE A 728 20.19 -9.53 47.07
CA PHE A 728 18.99 -9.93 47.80
C PHE A 728 19.08 -11.37 48.31
N GLY A 729 18.88 -11.56 49.62
CA GLY A 729 18.99 -12.87 50.27
C GLY A 729 20.42 -13.40 50.46
N GLY A 730 21.46 -12.65 50.07
CA GLY A 730 22.86 -12.99 50.31
C GLY A 730 23.40 -12.43 51.63
N ASP A 731 24.64 -12.81 51.99
CA ASP A 731 25.31 -12.38 53.24
C ASP A 731 25.53 -10.86 53.33
N ASN A 732 25.49 -10.16 52.20
CA ASN A 732 25.66 -8.71 52.11
C ASN A 732 24.38 -7.98 51.70
N HIS A 733 23.21 -8.60 51.91
CA HIS A 733 21.92 -7.99 51.64
C HIS A 733 21.72 -6.69 52.44
N LEU A 734 21.40 -5.61 51.73
CA LEU A 734 20.98 -4.35 52.31
C LEU A 734 19.49 -4.13 52.01
N ASP A 735 18.69 -3.88 53.06
CA ASP A 735 17.31 -3.45 52.93
C ASP A 735 17.25 -2.03 52.37
N LEU A 736 16.61 -1.86 51.22
CA LEU A 736 16.49 -0.55 50.54
C LEU A 736 15.73 0.48 51.41
N GLN A 737 14.88 0.03 52.33
CA GLN A 737 14.09 0.88 53.22
C GLN A 737 14.81 1.20 54.55
N ALA A 738 15.96 0.56 54.80
CA ALA A 738 16.79 0.76 55.99
C ALA A 738 18.24 0.37 55.68
N ILE A 739 18.90 1.17 54.84
CA ILE A 739 20.20 0.80 54.28
C ILE A 739 21.26 0.89 55.38
N ASP A 740 21.89 -0.24 55.75
CA ASP A 740 22.94 -0.28 56.78
C ASP A 740 24.29 0.28 56.29
N ARG A 741 24.29 1.54 55.84
CA ARG A 741 25.47 2.29 55.41
C ARG A 741 25.42 3.72 55.94
N PRO A 742 26.56 4.34 56.28
CA PRO A 742 26.59 5.72 56.77
C PRO A 742 26.03 6.74 55.77
N ASN A 743 25.66 7.92 56.27
CA ASN A 743 25.26 9.03 55.42
C ASN A 743 26.42 9.45 54.50
N GLY A 744 26.13 9.76 53.24
CA GLY A 744 27.14 10.22 52.28
C GLY A 744 28.24 9.19 51.97
N ALA A 745 27.93 7.90 52.07
CA ALA A 745 28.87 6.81 51.85
C ALA A 745 29.20 6.54 50.37
N TYR A 746 28.39 7.01 49.42
CA TYR A 746 28.60 6.70 47.99
C TYR A 746 28.40 7.91 47.09
N GLU A 747 29.28 8.03 46.10
CA GLU A 747 29.16 9.00 45.02
C GLU A 747 28.23 8.49 43.91
N TRP A 748 28.08 7.16 43.79
CA TRP A 748 27.18 6.52 42.83
C TRP A 748 26.31 5.48 43.52
N VAL A 749 25.00 5.52 43.27
CA VAL A 749 24.08 4.49 43.73
C VAL A 749 23.22 3.99 42.57
N LEU A 750 23.25 2.69 42.28
CA LEU A 750 22.57 2.08 41.14
C LEU A 750 21.42 1.20 41.64
N CYS A 751 20.21 1.55 41.25
CA CYS A 751 18.96 0.91 41.68
C CYS A 751 18.09 0.57 40.46
N ASN A 752 18.50 -0.47 39.72
CA ASN A 752 17.89 -0.83 38.44
C ASN A 752 16.93 -2.02 38.63
N HIS A 753 15.63 -1.81 38.41
CA HIS A 753 14.58 -2.82 38.61
C HIS A 753 14.56 -3.44 40.02
N VAL A 754 14.76 -2.60 41.05
CA VAL A 754 14.74 -3.04 42.46
C VAL A 754 13.65 -2.33 43.27
N ILE A 755 13.39 -1.04 43.02
CA ILE A 755 12.50 -0.23 43.87
C ILE A 755 11.02 -0.64 43.76
N GLU A 756 10.63 -1.33 42.69
CA GLU A 756 9.30 -1.93 42.53
C GLU A 756 9.04 -3.11 43.48
N HIS A 757 10.09 -3.67 44.10
CA HIS A 757 10.02 -4.84 44.99
C HIS A 757 9.90 -4.50 46.49
N VAL A 758 9.92 -3.23 46.87
CA VAL A 758 9.82 -2.81 48.28
C VAL A 758 8.45 -2.25 48.62
N ALA A 759 8.03 -2.35 49.89
CA ALA A 759 6.70 -1.91 50.32
C ALA A 759 6.54 -0.37 50.27
N ASP A 760 7.51 0.40 50.74
CA ASP A 760 7.52 1.87 50.73
C ASP A 760 8.65 2.40 49.84
N ASP A 761 8.33 2.72 48.58
CA ASP A 761 9.27 3.28 47.61
C ASP A 761 9.71 4.72 47.92
N GLY A 762 8.88 5.47 48.65
CA GLY A 762 9.25 6.80 49.14
C GLY A 762 10.29 6.74 50.26
N LEU A 763 10.18 5.77 51.18
CA LEU A 763 11.22 5.49 52.18
C LEU A 763 12.51 5.02 51.53
N ALA A 764 12.40 4.13 50.55
CA ALA A 764 13.56 3.63 49.81
C ALA A 764 14.31 4.76 49.11
N LEU A 765 13.61 5.68 48.42
CA LEU A 765 14.25 6.85 47.83
C LEU A 765 14.90 7.75 48.90
N ALA A 766 14.27 7.94 50.05
CA ALA A 766 14.85 8.72 51.14
C ALA A 766 16.16 8.12 51.67
N GLU A 767 16.23 6.80 51.79
CA GLU A 767 17.44 6.07 52.19
C GLU A 767 18.54 6.11 51.11
N LEU A 768 18.18 5.94 49.83
CA LEU A 768 19.09 6.10 48.70
C LEU A 768 19.73 7.50 48.70
N LEU A 769 18.94 8.54 48.96
CA LEU A 769 19.46 9.90 49.10
C LEU A 769 20.34 10.03 50.34
N ARG A 770 19.97 9.44 51.48
CA ARG A 770 20.73 9.53 52.74
C ARG A 770 22.17 9.04 52.57
N ILE A 771 22.36 7.91 51.89
CA ILE A 771 23.69 7.34 51.64
C ILE A 771 24.46 8.07 50.53
N LEU A 772 23.82 8.96 49.77
CA LEU A 772 24.42 9.71 48.67
C LEU A 772 25.32 10.84 49.19
N ALA A 773 26.57 10.86 48.77
CA ALA A 773 27.55 11.90 49.08
C ALA A 773 27.15 13.24 48.43
N PRO A 774 27.67 14.39 48.93
CA PRO A 774 27.53 15.67 48.23
C PRO A 774 28.08 15.56 46.79
N GLY A 775 27.29 16.00 45.81
CA GLY A 775 27.60 15.83 44.39
C GLY A 775 27.40 14.42 43.81
N GLY A 776 26.92 13.46 44.62
CA GLY A 776 26.63 12.10 44.15
C GLY A 776 25.37 11.99 43.31
N VAL A 777 25.26 10.89 42.57
CA VAL A 777 24.16 10.60 41.63
C VAL A 777 23.57 9.21 41.88
N ILE A 778 22.23 9.12 41.82
CA ILE A 778 21.48 7.87 41.82
C ILE A 778 21.08 7.56 40.37
N GLU A 779 21.38 6.37 39.89
CA GLU A 779 20.77 5.79 38.68
C GLU A 779 19.59 4.91 39.10
N LEU A 780 18.43 5.13 38.49
CA LEU A 780 17.20 4.40 38.77
C LEU A 780 16.47 4.01 37.48
N THR A 781 16.13 2.73 37.35
CA THR A 781 15.28 2.21 36.27
C THR A 781 14.12 1.41 36.85
N VAL A 782 12.98 1.45 36.16
CA VAL A 782 11.78 0.65 36.47
C VAL A 782 11.21 0.05 35.18
N PRO A 783 10.44 -1.05 35.26
CA PRO A 783 9.90 -1.71 34.07
C PRO A 783 8.84 -0.84 33.38
N ASP A 784 9.12 -0.41 32.15
CA ASP A 784 8.20 0.21 31.17
C ASP A 784 7.14 1.16 31.77
N PRO A 785 7.55 2.30 32.36
CA PRO A 785 6.63 3.23 33.00
C PRO A 785 5.69 3.95 32.02
N PHE A 786 5.90 3.80 30.71
CA PHE A 786 5.09 4.44 29.68
C PHE A 786 3.91 3.59 29.22
N SER A 787 3.90 2.31 29.58
CA SER A 787 2.82 1.36 29.30
C SER A 787 1.47 1.80 29.89
N GLN A 788 1.49 2.60 30.97
CA GLN A 788 0.28 3.10 31.62
C GLN A 788 0.39 4.52 32.16
N ARG A 789 -0.75 5.19 32.30
CA ARG A 789 -0.78 6.60 32.74
C ARG A 789 -0.51 6.77 34.23
N LEU A 790 -1.05 5.89 35.06
CA LEU A 790 -0.97 5.95 36.53
C LEU A 790 -0.33 4.68 37.07
N THR A 791 0.38 4.81 38.19
CA THR A 791 1.03 3.71 38.88
C THR A 791 -0.03 2.85 39.56
N GLU A 792 -0.01 1.55 39.25
CA GLU A 792 -0.84 0.56 39.92
C GLU A 792 -0.03 -0.03 41.08
N ASP A 793 -0.46 0.25 42.31
CA ASP A 793 0.18 -0.24 43.53
C ASP A 793 -0.80 -1.10 44.32
N TRP A 794 -0.42 -2.33 44.58
CA TRP A 794 -1.27 -3.31 45.25
C TRP A 794 -1.09 -3.30 46.77
N GLY A 795 -0.02 -2.68 47.29
CA GLY A 795 0.32 -2.71 48.72
C GLY A 795 0.84 -4.07 49.23
N PHE A 796 0.98 -5.07 48.35
CA PHE A 796 1.57 -6.38 48.64
C PHE A 796 2.33 -6.91 47.42
N PRO A 797 3.33 -7.79 47.60
CA PRO A 797 4.11 -8.33 46.48
C PRO A 797 3.30 -9.37 45.70
N ARG A 798 3.31 -9.27 44.37
CA ARG A 798 2.63 -10.22 43.47
C ARG A 798 3.59 -11.23 42.87
N GLU A 799 3.48 -12.50 43.26
CA GLU A 799 4.35 -13.58 42.74
C GLU A 799 4.23 -13.76 41.22
N ASP A 800 3.05 -13.56 40.65
CA ASP A 800 2.79 -13.64 39.21
C ASP A 800 3.44 -12.50 38.41
N LEU A 801 3.88 -11.46 39.10
CA LEU A 801 4.66 -10.34 38.58
C LEU A 801 6.03 -10.26 39.26
N HIS A 802 6.68 -11.42 39.46
CA HIS A 802 8.04 -11.52 39.99
C HIS A 802 8.24 -10.88 41.38
N GLY A 803 7.18 -10.78 42.19
CA GLY A 803 7.22 -10.18 43.52
C GLY A 803 7.16 -8.64 43.51
N HIS A 804 6.69 -8.01 42.42
CA HIS A 804 6.51 -6.56 42.39
C HIS A 804 5.35 -6.16 43.31
N TYR A 805 5.52 -5.06 44.05
CA TYR A 805 4.43 -4.39 44.75
C TYR A 805 3.61 -3.49 43.83
N ARG A 806 4.18 -3.09 42.68
CA ARG A 806 3.59 -2.12 41.77
C ARG A 806 4.09 -2.25 40.34
N LEU A 807 3.28 -1.73 39.41
CA LEU A 807 3.70 -1.36 38.07
C LEU A 807 3.65 0.15 37.93
N TYR A 808 4.79 0.76 37.64
CA TYR A 808 4.89 2.20 37.53
C TYR A 808 4.21 2.73 36.26
N GLY A 809 3.57 3.88 36.37
CA GLY A 809 3.02 4.64 35.24
C GLY A 809 3.79 5.93 35.01
N ARG A 810 3.27 6.78 34.12
CA ARG A 810 3.86 8.10 33.82
C ARG A 810 3.91 9.05 35.03
N ASP A 811 3.17 8.75 36.10
CA ASP A 811 3.18 9.43 37.42
C ASP A 811 4.34 9.00 38.34
N LEU A 812 5.30 8.21 37.84
CA LEU A 812 6.46 7.71 38.58
C LEU A 812 7.14 8.77 39.46
N LEU A 813 7.49 9.93 38.92
CA LEU A 813 8.21 10.97 39.68
C LEU A 813 7.34 11.61 40.75
N GLU A 814 6.08 11.92 40.44
CA GLU A 814 5.13 12.46 41.42
C GLU A 814 5.00 11.50 42.61
N ARG A 815 4.93 10.19 42.33
CA ARG A 815 4.86 9.17 43.36
C ARG A 815 6.13 9.09 44.20
N LEU A 816 7.29 8.94 43.55
CA LEU A 816 8.58 8.83 44.25
C LEU A 816 8.83 10.05 45.14
N PHE A 817 8.41 11.24 44.70
CA PHE A 817 8.65 12.50 45.40
C PHE A 817 7.64 12.82 46.50
N ARG A 818 6.61 11.99 46.73
CA ARG A 818 5.61 12.23 47.80
C ARG A 818 6.24 12.44 49.17
N ARG A 819 7.33 11.72 49.47
CA ARG A 819 8.00 11.77 50.78
C ARG A 819 9.20 12.71 50.82
N THR A 820 10.00 12.75 49.75
CA THR A 820 11.26 13.52 49.71
C THR A 820 11.07 14.95 49.24
N GLY A 821 9.93 15.28 48.64
CA GLY A 821 9.75 16.48 47.83
C GLY A 821 10.44 16.37 46.46
N PRO A 822 10.25 17.37 45.58
CA PRO A 822 10.85 17.40 44.25
C PRO A 822 12.37 17.42 44.31
N LEU A 823 13.02 16.64 43.43
CA LEU A 823 14.47 16.55 43.32
C LEU A 823 14.92 16.90 41.90
N PRO A 824 16.18 17.35 41.72
CA PRO A 824 16.82 17.38 40.41
C PRO A 824 16.79 16.01 39.73
N VAL A 825 16.26 15.97 38.50
CA VAL A 825 16.16 14.77 37.67
C VAL A 825 16.74 15.04 36.28
N PHE A 826 17.55 14.11 35.79
CA PHE A 826 17.91 14.04 34.38
C PHE A 826 17.42 12.70 33.81
N PRO A 827 16.33 12.71 33.02
CA PRO A 827 15.83 11.51 32.35
C PRO A 827 16.64 11.27 31.09
N ALA A 828 17.39 10.17 31.04
CA ALA A 828 18.22 9.76 29.91
C ALA A 828 17.58 8.60 29.14
N THR A 829 17.96 8.47 27.87
CA THR A 829 17.57 7.34 27.02
C THR A 829 18.72 6.35 26.87
N ALA A 830 18.53 5.12 27.34
CA ALA A 830 19.44 4.01 27.07
C ALA A 830 18.97 3.24 25.82
N ARG A 831 19.74 3.31 24.73
CA ARG A 831 19.40 2.66 23.45
C ARG A 831 20.20 1.37 23.26
N ASP A 832 19.53 0.26 23.02
CA ASP A 832 20.17 -1.02 22.70
C ASP A 832 20.78 -0.96 21.28
N PRO A 833 22.10 -1.18 21.11
CA PRO A 833 22.73 -1.16 19.80
C PRO A 833 22.29 -2.29 18.86
N LEU A 834 21.76 -3.39 19.40
CA LEU A 834 21.35 -4.53 18.60
C LEU A 834 19.95 -4.33 18.01
N THR A 835 19.00 -3.93 18.86
CA THR A 835 17.58 -3.89 18.50
C THR A 835 17.05 -2.47 18.25
N GLY A 836 17.82 -1.45 18.65
CA GLY A 836 17.39 -0.06 18.66
C GLY A 836 16.38 0.28 19.77
N ARG A 837 16.02 -0.67 20.64
CA ARG A 837 15.07 -0.46 21.74
C ARG A 837 15.61 0.57 22.73
N GLU A 838 14.75 1.50 23.10
CA GLU A 838 15.04 2.52 24.10
C GLU A 838 14.44 2.12 25.45
N ASP A 839 15.16 2.47 26.51
CA ASP A 839 14.73 2.32 27.90
C ASP A 839 14.98 3.63 28.65
N LEU A 840 14.14 3.92 29.64
CA LEU A 840 14.27 5.13 30.45
C LEU A 840 15.21 4.89 31.61
N VAL A 841 16.18 5.80 31.76
CA VAL A 841 17.04 5.86 32.93
C VAL A 841 16.85 7.19 33.64
N LEU A 842 16.56 7.16 34.94
CA LEU A 842 16.46 8.36 35.75
C LEU A 842 17.75 8.57 36.52
N PHE A 843 18.41 9.71 36.30
CA PHE A 843 19.48 10.18 37.14
C PHE A 843 18.94 11.21 38.14
N LEU A 844 19.09 10.92 39.43
CA LEU A 844 18.62 11.76 40.54
C LEU A 844 19.82 12.26 41.34
N ALA A 845 19.76 13.51 41.81
CA ALA A 845 20.78 14.07 42.68
C ALA A 845 20.18 15.02 43.72
N ARG A 846 20.95 15.35 44.76
CA ARG A 846 20.57 16.41 45.73
C ARG A 846 20.68 17.81 45.14
N GLU A 847 21.64 17.99 44.23
CA GLU A 847 22.03 19.27 43.67
C GLU A 847 21.99 19.19 42.12
N PRO A 848 21.36 20.15 41.42
CA PRO A 848 21.30 20.14 39.95
C PRO A 848 22.68 20.10 39.28
N GLN A 849 23.70 20.69 39.91
CA GLN A 849 25.06 20.74 39.37
C GLN A 849 25.66 19.34 39.17
N ALA A 850 25.26 18.36 39.98
CA ALA A 850 25.74 16.98 39.86
C ALA A 850 25.26 16.30 38.56
N LEU A 851 24.15 16.76 37.97
CA LEU A 851 23.57 16.17 36.76
C LEU A 851 24.06 16.85 35.47
N ALA A 852 24.64 18.04 35.56
CA ALA A 852 25.08 18.81 34.39
C ALA A 852 26.09 18.06 33.50
N PRO A 853 27.09 17.32 34.04
CA PRO A 853 28.01 16.53 33.20
C PRO A 853 27.30 15.40 32.44
N LEU A 854 26.28 14.79 33.04
CA LEU A 854 25.50 13.71 32.41
C LEU A 854 24.65 14.26 31.28
N ALA A 855 23.99 15.40 31.52
CA ALA A 855 23.16 16.07 30.53
C ALA A 855 23.94 16.57 29.30
N ALA A 856 25.25 16.79 29.44
CA ALA A 856 26.12 17.17 28.34
C ALA A 856 26.55 15.98 27.46
N LEU A 857 26.49 14.75 27.96
CA LEU A 857 27.02 13.55 27.30
C LEU A 857 25.94 12.56 26.85
N LEU A 858 24.83 12.51 27.57
CA LEU A 858 23.78 11.51 27.37
C LEU A 858 22.55 12.13 26.71
N PRO A 859 21.87 11.38 25.82
CA PRO A 859 20.63 11.85 25.21
C PRO A 859 19.53 11.95 26.28
N ARG A 860 18.82 13.08 26.30
CA ARG A 860 17.66 13.28 27.16
C ARG A 860 16.47 12.49 26.61
N SER A 861 15.70 11.86 27.49
CA SER A 861 14.47 11.17 27.11
C SER A 861 13.39 12.14 26.65
N GLU A 862 12.85 11.89 25.45
CA GLU A 862 11.68 12.60 24.90
C GLU A 862 10.35 12.06 25.46
N LEU A 863 10.38 10.92 26.16
CA LEU A 863 9.19 10.31 26.74
C LEU A 863 8.74 11.10 27.98
N ALA A 864 7.54 11.68 27.91
CA ALA A 864 7.01 12.56 28.95
C ALA A 864 6.48 11.75 30.15
N LEU A 865 7.12 11.95 31.31
CA LEU A 865 6.54 11.65 32.63
C LEU A 865 5.70 12.85 33.08
N THR A 866 4.62 12.61 33.82
CA THR A 866 3.85 13.69 34.44
C THR A 866 4.62 14.25 35.64
N GLY A 867 4.78 15.58 35.69
CA GLY A 867 5.50 16.27 36.77
C GLY A 867 6.97 16.65 36.49
N LEU A 868 7.43 16.50 35.24
CA LEU A 868 8.71 17.04 34.74
C LEU A 868 8.60 18.48 34.26
#